data_AF-A0A3M1XVU2-F1
#
_entry.id   AF-A0A3M1XVU2-F1
#
_cell.length_a   1.000
_cell.length_b   1.000
_cell.length_c   1.000
_cell.angle_alpha   90.00
_cell.angle_beta   90.00
_cell.angle_gamma   90.00
#
_symmetry.space_group_name_H-M   'P 1'
#
loop_
_entity.id
_entity.type
_entity.pdbx_description
1 polymer ?
#
loop_
_entity_poly.entity_id
_entity_poly.type
_entity_poly.pdbx_seq_one_letter_code
_entity_poly.pdbx_strand_id
1 'polypeptide(L)'
;MQKLYTCLLLVWLGLGLRGLQASELPPGFVETQLATGLNPVAMTQDHHGRIWIVEKNGTVRIIDSTGYLLPVPFIVLPVDDYNERGLLGIALHPDFHAQPYVYLYYTVPGQNRNRVSRFLANGDLAVPGSEEVLMDLDVMPGFIHNGGAMCFDVTGHLLIATGEGAQPPAAQDLGSTLGKILRIGPDGSIPPDNPFYDSLSGPSRAIWAYGLRNPFSMTIDPLTLDLYVADVGGGAYEEVNRIRAGGNYGWPLIEGPRDQQALPPDYEDPVYAYDHDAGCAIVGAAFSLPGPGGFPATYDGGFFFGDYCEGTINWRDLAGVVHPFATGVPRPLALAFAPEAGALYYLTREGIGGGSPADNTSTQQGALWRVRYVGEGPPQVSVPPESQLVPLGESVTFQVQAQGSQPLTYQWLRDGQPVDGATDPQLTLLVSSLSQDGQGYRCLVQNAYGEDTSASAQLSVTANQRPQPQIEWPQPGTTFRAGDSLSFRGYADDPEAGRLPDSALTWWVVWHHARHTHPGAGPFAGVGEGGWRVPVVNETDPDVWYRLYLRATDSAGLAQVLYRDMHPELCTLRLEGPPGLVVNIDGKLATLPASFPSVIGLQRTIEVPAWYVVGDSLYRWQRWADGYRERLRQVIAPAAGRTWRLEYEALPLGQGSGLWAAYYDDPELDLDGEPTLERLDTTLHFNWGDGSPAPDQLPRDYFTVRWKGEVQAVFGETYTFYVRADDGYRLWIGDSLLIDRWGPQAPTEHSGDLTLAPGERRPLLLEYMELKGGAEISLQWSSPSTPKAVVPRRQLYPAPFFYPAQVTGEVWDDRNQNGFRDLGEPPLADVPVLLRAAADSAIISQHMTGAEGDFLFGQLPAGSFFVQVLSQGTGTWWRPGGGLDAWGRSPVFDLVAGSQRHVAAPLMAFSAQWAEAPLPDLVVFPNPAVDWLHLRFWALLPQQNLTLRILDLQGREVLGQHIHVEQGPQAIRLPVHHLPPGAYLLEVQTPQGRVSRLLRKD
;
A
#
# COMPACT_ATOMS: atom_id res chain seq x y z
N MET A 1 36.18 2.67 51.73
CA MET A 1 35.60 2.44 50.39
C MET A 1 36.64 1.78 49.48
N GLN A 2 37.05 0.55 49.82
CA GLN A 2 38.29 -0.05 49.31
C GLN A 2 38.16 -1.57 49.12
N LYS A 3 36.93 -2.05 48.87
CA LYS A 3 36.61 -3.47 48.64
C LYS A 3 35.64 -3.72 47.47
N LEU A 4 35.40 -2.74 46.60
CA LEU A 4 34.49 -2.87 45.45
C LEU A 4 35.16 -2.73 44.07
N TYR A 5 36.49 -2.57 44.01
CA TYR A 5 37.20 -2.33 42.74
C TYR A 5 37.93 -3.55 42.16
N THR A 6 37.82 -4.72 42.79
CA THR A 6 38.60 -5.91 42.41
C THR A 6 37.88 -6.83 41.42
N CYS A 7 36.62 -6.56 41.06
CA CYS A 7 35.86 -7.37 40.08
C CYS A 7 35.80 -6.77 38.66
N LEU A 8 36.33 -5.56 38.42
CA LEU A 8 36.18 -4.85 37.13
C LEU A 8 37.38 -4.96 36.18
N LEU A 9 38.47 -5.64 36.59
CA LEU A 9 39.69 -5.79 35.79
C LEU A 9 39.75 -7.07 34.93
N LEU A 10 38.78 -7.98 35.06
CA LEU A 10 38.75 -9.25 34.31
C LEU A 10 38.00 -9.18 32.96
N VAL A 11 37.37 -8.05 32.63
CA VAL A 11 36.52 -7.91 31.42
C VAL A 11 37.28 -7.36 30.20
N TRP A 12 38.49 -6.80 30.38
CA TRP A 12 39.10 -5.96 29.33
C TRP A 12 40.20 -6.62 28.48
N LEU A 13 40.48 -7.91 28.66
CA LEU A 13 41.31 -8.68 27.74
C LEU A 13 40.51 -9.36 26.60
N GLY A 14 39.17 -9.26 26.60
CA GLY A 14 38.29 -9.83 25.57
C GLY A 14 37.86 -8.88 24.44
N LEU A 15 38.31 -7.62 24.41
CA LEU A 15 37.71 -6.60 23.51
C LEU A 15 38.52 -6.31 22.23
N GLY A 16 39.55 -7.10 21.92
CA GLY A 16 40.35 -6.98 20.70
C GLY A 16 39.90 -7.85 19.52
N LEU A 17 39.03 -8.83 19.77
CA LEU A 17 38.43 -9.71 18.77
C LEU A 17 36.97 -9.96 19.20
N ARG A 18 36.04 -9.07 18.82
CA ARG A 18 34.65 -9.52 18.67
C ARG A 18 34.60 -10.34 17.38
N GLY A 19 35.08 -11.58 17.45
CA GLY A 19 34.56 -12.61 16.57
C GLY A 19 33.04 -12.65 16.74
N LEU A 20 32.32 -12.93 15.66
CA LEU A 20 30.91 -13.28 15.72
C LEU A 20 30.69 -14.21 16.92
N GLN A 21 29.92 -13.78 17.91
CA GLN A 21 29.48 -14.66 18.97
C GLN A 21 28.41 -15.54 18.31
N ALA A 22 28.77 -16.77 17.96
CA ALA A 22 27.82 -17.76 17.47
C ALA A 22 26.80 -18.07 18.59
N SER A 23 25.55 -18.40 18.22
CA SER A 23 24.57 -18.78 19.23
C SER A 23 24.97 -20.11 19.88
N GLU A 24 24.70 -20.26 21.18
CA GLU A 24 24.91 -21.54 21.85
C GLU A 24 23.69 -22.44 21.60
N LEU A 25 23.86 -23.46 20.76
CA LEU A 25 22.83 -24.42 20.41
C LEU A 25 22.98 -25.73 21.21
N PRO A 26 21.92 -26.57 21.28
CA PRO A 26 22.04 -27.89 21.88
C PRO A 26 22.98 -28.75 21.04
N PRO A 27 23.51 -29.84 21.61
CA PRO A 27 24.37 -30.74 20.86
C PRO A 27 23.77 -31.26 19.57
N GLY A 28 24.64 -31.42 18.58
CA GLY A 28 24.29 -31.96 17.27
C GLY A 28 23.54 -30.97 16.38
N PHE A 29 23.31 -29.74 16.81
CA PHE A 29 22.78 -28.66 15.97
C PHE A 29 23.89 -27.77 15.42
N VAL A 30 23.70 -27.28 14.20
CA VAL A 30 24.55 -26.28 13.55
C VAL A 30 23.70 -25.17 12.98
N GLU A 31 24.20 -23.94 13.05
CA GLU A 31 23.61 -22.77 12.40
C GLU A 31 24.38 -22.36 11.14
N THR A 32 23.70 -21.71 10.21
CA THR A 32 24.30 -21.11 9.01
C THR A 32 23.60 -19.79 8.73
N GLN A 33 24.36 -18.70 8.59
CA GLN A 33 23.85 -17.42 8.15
C GLN A 33 23.59 -17.46 6.64
N LEU A 34 22.38 -17.10 6.20
CA LEU A 34 21.97 -17.13 4.80
C LEU A 34 21.91 -15.74 4.16
N ALA A 35 21.56 -14.71 4.94
CA ALA A 35 21.52 -13.33 4.48
C ALA A 35 21.82 -12.37 5.63
N THR A 36 22.37 -11.20 5.30
CA THR A 36 22.67 -10.08 6.21
C THR A 36 22.28 -8.77 5.56
N GLY A 37 22.41 -7.66 6.29
CA GLY A 37 22.07 -6.34 5.72
C GLY A 37 20.58 -6.04 5.72
N LEU A 38 19.78 -6.84 6.44
CA LEU A 38 18.33 -6.79 6.39
C LEU A 38 17.76 -5.78 7.41
N ASN A 39 16.52 -5.33 7.18
CA ASN A 39 15.67 -4.66 8.17
C ASN A 39 14.45 -5.52 8.57
N PRO A 40 14.63 -6.77 9.03
CA PRO A 40 13.58 -7.77 9.05
C PRO A 40 12.62 -7.58 10.22
N VAL A 41 11.37 -8.04 10.05
CA VAL A 41 10.36 -8.14 11.13
C VAL A 41 9.56 -9.44 11.11
N ALA A 42 9.25 -9.97 9.94
CA ALA A 42 8.50 -11.22 9.78
C ALA A 42 9.00 -12.02 8.58
N MET A 43 8.67 -13.31 8.53
CA MET A 43 8.90 -14.16 7.38
C MET A 43 7.83 -15.22 7.21
N THR A 44 7.72 -15.75 6.00
CA THR A 44 6.94 -16.96 5.68
C THR A 44 7.69 -17.80 4.65
N GLN A 45 7.20 -19.00 4.36
CA GLN A 45 7.80 -19.93 3.41
C GLN A 45 6.79 -20.38 2.37
N ASP A 46 7.25 -20.61 1.14
CA ASP A 46 6.44 -21.26 0.12
C ASP A 46 6.73 -22.76 -0.02
N HIS A 47 5.90 -23.44 -0.79
CA HIS A 47 5.97 -24.87 -1.06
C HIS A 47 7.19 -25.30 -1.89
N HIS A 48 8.05 -24.37 -2.30
CA HIS A 48 9.34 -24.65 -2.95
C HIS A 48 10.53 -24.47 -1.99
N GLY A 49 10.25 -24.17 -0.71
CA GLY A 49 11.28 -23.95 0.31
C GLY A 49 11.95 -22.58 0.21
N ARG A 50 11.37 -21.61 -0.52
CA ARG A 50 11.86 -20.22 -0.54
C ARG A 50 11.38 -19.48 0.69
N ILE A 51 12.21 -18.59 1.20
CA ILE A 51 11.89 -17.77 2.38
C ILE A 51 11.53 -16.36 1.94
N TRP A 52 10.35 -15.90 2.33
CA TRP A 52 9.85 -14.56 2.05
C TRP A 52 9.97 -13.72 3.32
N ILE A 53 10.76 -12.66 3.26
CA ILE A 53 11.11 -11.82 4.41
C ILE A 53 10.47 -10.45 4.23
N VAL A 54 9.76 -9.99 5.25
CA VAL A 54 9.27 -8.62 5.35
C VAL A 54 10.33 -7.76 6.03
N GLU A 55 10.66 -6.66 5.37
CA GLU A 55 11.43 -5.56 5.94
C GLU A 55 10.53 -4.39 6.31
N LYS A 56 10.81 -3.81 7.48
CA LYS A 56 9.94 -2.82 8.11
C LYS A 56 9.66 -1.58 7.26
N ASN A 57 10.62 -1.21 6.42
CA ASN A 57 10.57 -0.06 5.51
C ASN A 57 9.65 -0.26 4.29
N GLY A 58 8.85 -1.34 4.24
CA GLY A 58 7.91 -1.61 3.16
C GLY A 58 8.41 -2.62 2.12
N THR A 59 9.57 -3.25 2.33
CA THR A 59 10.16 -4.14 1.32
C THR A 59 9.86 -5.60 1.61
N VAL A 60 9.51 -6.39 0.59
CA VAL A 60 9.48 -7.87 0.68
C VAL A 60 10.67 -8.44 -0.09
N ARG A 61 11.50 -9.24 0.59
CA ARG A 61 12.69 -9.91 0.04
C ARG A 61 12.44 -11.42 -0.09
N ILE A 62 13.09 -12.05 -1.06
CA ILE A 62 12.99 -13.51 -1.28
C ILE A 62 14.39 -14.12 -1.20
N ILE A 63 14.53 -15.19 -0.41
CA ILE A 63 15.66 -16.12 -0.46
C ILE A 63 15.22 -17.35 -1.25
N ASP A 64 15.95 -17.71 -2.30
CA ASP A 64 15.64 -18.90 -3.08
C ASP A 64 15.96 -20.20 -2.32
N SER A 65 15.57 -21.35 -2.88
CA SER A 65 15.78 -22.66 -2.25
C SER A 65 17.25 -23.07 -2.12
N THR A 66 18.19 -22.35 -2.77
CA THR A 66 19.63 -22.57 -2.63
C THR A 66 20.23 -21.75 -1.47
N GLY A 67 19.48 -20.80 -0.93
CA GLY A 67 19.93 -19.88 0.12
C GLY A 67 20.45 -18.54 -0.42
N TYR A 68 20.17 -18.20 -1.69
CA TYR A 68 20.59 -16.94 -2.29
C TYR A 68 19.50 -15.86 -2.16
N LEU A 69 19.88 -14.67 -1.67
CA LEU A 69 19.00 -13.50 -1.61
C LEU A 69 18.83 -12.87 -2.98
N LEU A 70 17.58 -12.82 -3.47
CA LEU A 70 17.28 -12.21 -4.75
C LEU A 70 17.63 -10.69 -4.73
N PRO A 71 18.21 -10.18 -5.83
CA PRO A 71 18.65 -8.79 -5.90
C PRO A 71 17.47 -7.80 -6.04
N VAL A 72 16.36 -8.25 -6.62
CA VAL A 72 15.14 -7.45 -6.80
C VAL A 72 14.14 -7.84 -5.71
N PRO A 73 13.59 -6.89 -4.94
CA PRO A 73 12.53 -7.18 -3.98
C PRO A 73 11.22 -7.51 -4.71
N PHE A 74 10.37 -8.33 -4.09
CA PHE A 74 9.04 -8.65 -4.60
C PHE A 74 8.15 -7.41 -4.72
N ILE A 75 8.18 -6.56 -3.69
CA ILE A 75 7.48 -5.28 -3.66
C ILE A 75 8.21 -4.29 -2.74
N VAL A 76 8.03 -2.99 -3.01
CA VAL A 76 8.37 -1.89 -2.11
C VAL A 76 7.11 -1.04 -1.93
N LEU A 77 6.53 -1.09 -0.73
CA LEU A 77 5.30 -0.40 -0.37
C LEU A 77 5.60 0.89 0.40
N PRO A 78 4.86 1.99 0.14
CA PRO A 78 4.92 3.15 1.00
C PRO A 78 4.24 2.84 2.34
N VAL A 79 5.03 2.84 3.41
CA VAL A 79 4.56 2.58 4.78
C VAL A 79 5.03 3.69 5.73
N ASP A 80 4.32 3.86 6.84
CA ASP A 80 4.88 4.58 7.99
C ASP A 80 5.72 3.58 8.80
N ASP A 81 7.05 3.68 8.73
CA ASP A 81 7.99 2.75 9.37
C ASP A 81 8.48 3.22 10.75
N TYR A 82 7.89 4.29 11.29
CA TYR A 82 8.34 4.87 12.56
C TYR A 82 8.01 3.97 13.77
N ASN A 83 9.01 3.77 14.63
CA ASN A 83 8.94 2.97 15.84
C ASN A 83 8.42 1.55 15.57
N GLU A 84 7.27 1.09 16.08
CA GLU A 84 6.75 -0.27 15.79
C GLU A 84 5.93 -0.36 14.50
N ARG A 85 5.66 0.78 13.85
CA ARG A 85 4.93 0.85 12.58
C ARG A 85 5.79 0.37 11.41
N GLY A 86 5.16 -0.04 10.33
CA GLY A 86 5.85 -0.39 9.09
C GLY A 86 5.09 -1.44 8.31
N LEU A 87 5.79 -2.17 7.44
CA LEU A 87 5.33 -3.46 6.95
C LEU A 87 5.70 -4.52 7.98
N LEU A 88 4.73 -5.23 8.56
CA LEU A 88 4.91 -6.03 9.78
C LEU A 88 4.52 -7.50 9.62
N GLY A 89 3.58 -7.82 8.73
CA GLY A 89 3.09 -9.18 8.54
C GLY A 89 3.12 -9.64 7.10
N ILE A 90 3.32 -10.95 6.91
CA ILE A 90 3.20 -11.62 5.62
C ILE A 90 2.54 -13.00 5.77
N ALA A 91 1.65 -13.35 4.85
CA ALA A 91 1.18 -14.70 4.65
C ALA A 91 1.05 -14.99 3.14
N LEU A 92 1.25 -16.23 2.73
CA LEU A 92 0.97 -16.68 1.36
C LEU A 92 -0.36 -17.41 1.36
N HIS A 93 -1.12 -17.30 0.26
CA HIS A 93 -2.32 -18.11 0.11
C HIS A 93 -1.99 -19.61 0.27
N PRO A 94 -2.81 -20.43 0.96
CA PRO A 94 -2.53 -21.85 1.16
C PRO A 94 -2.34 -22.64 -0.13
N ASP A 95 -3.07 -22.25 -1.18
CA ASP A 95 -2.91 -22.74 -2.55
C ASP A 95 -2.19 -21.70 -3.42
N PHE A 96 -0.98 -21.30 -3.03
CA PHE A 96 -0.25 -20.21 -3.68
C PHE A 96 0.02 -20.44 -5.17
N HIS A 97 0.08 -21.70 -5.62
CA HIS A 97 0.28 -22.01 -7.05
C HIS A 97 -0.96 -21.68 -7.89
N ALA A 98 -2.16 -22.00 -7.39
CA ALA A 98 -3.40 -21.69 -8.12
C ALA A 98 -3.94 -20.28 -7.82
N GLN A 99 -3.61 -19.74 -6.65
CA GLN A 99 -4.03 -18.44 -6.16
C GLN A 99 -2.79 -17.69 -5.66
N PRO A 100 -2.03 -17.05 -6.55
CA PRO A 100 -0.72 -16.48 -6.23
C PRO A 100 -0.85 -15.15 -5.46
N TYR A 101 -1.58 -15.15 -4.35
CA TYR A 101 -1.76 -13.97 -3.50
C TYR A 101 -0.79 -13.95 -2.32
N VAL A 102 -0.16 -12.81 -2.12
CA VAL A 102 0.65 -12.46 -0.95
C VAL A 102 -0.12 -11.46 -0.10
N TYR A 103 -0.34 -11.80 1.16
CA TYR A 103 -1.07 -10.98 2.13
C TYR A 103 -0.07 -10.20 2.97
N LEU A 104 -0.27 -8.89 3.10
CA LEU A 104 0.63 -8.01 3.83
C LEU A 104 -0.15 -7.17 4.85
N TYR A 105 0.41 -7.07 6.05
CA TYR A 105 -0.08 -6.22 7.14
C TYR A 105 0.88 -5.05 7.32
N TYR A 106 0.37 -3.81 7.24
CA TYR A 106 1.23 -2.63 7.31
C TYR A 106 0.54 -1.37 7.83
N THR A 107 1.33 -0.41 8.30
CA THR A 107 0.84 0.90 8.75
C THR A 107 0.74 1.89 7.60
N VAL A 108 -0.45 2.44 7.39
CA VAL A 108 -0.74 3.32 6.25
C VAL A 108 -0.17 4.73 6.50
N PRO A 109 0.64 5.29 5.56
CA PRO A 109 1.23 6.61 5.71
C PRO A 109 0.19 7.71 6.01
N GLY A 110 0.41 8.44 7.11
CA GLY A 110 -0.41 9.60 7.49
C GLY A 110 -1.80 9.27 8.04
N GLN A 111 -2.18 7.99 8.19
CA GLN A 111 -3.51 7.60 8.66
C GLN A 111 -3.53 7.03 10.09
N ASN A 112 -2.36 6.76 10.69
CA ASN A 112 -2.22 6.17 12.03
C ASN A 112 -3.07 4.89 12.21
N ARG A 113 -3.26 4.10 11.16
CA ARG A 113 -3.97 2.82 11.21
C ARG A 113 -3.17 1.75 10.49
N ASN A 114 -3.34 0.52 10.92
CA ASN A 114 -2.83 -0.63 10.20
C ASN A 114 -3.88 -1.12 9.20
N ARG A 115 -3.39 -1.78 8.15
CA ARG A 115 -4.16 -2.27 7.02
C ARG A 115 -3.70 -3.67 6.67
N VAL A 116 -4.66 -4.51 6.28
CA VAL A 116 -4.39 -5.78 5.61
C VAL A 116 -4.79 -5.66 4.16
N SER A 117 -3.84 -5.97 3.28
CA SER A 117 -4.06 -6.04 1.84
C SER A 117 -3.52 -7.35 1.28
N ARG A 118 -4.06 -7.81 0.16
CA ARG A 118 -3.43 -8.85 -0.67
C ARG A 118 -2.90 -8.27 -1.96
N PHE A 119 -1.89 -8.91 -2.52
CA PHE A 119 -1.21 -8.53 -3.74
C PHE A 119 -1.09 -9.75 -4.63
N LEU A 120 -1.36 -9.58 -5.93
CA LEU A 120 -1.17 -10.64 -6.90
C LEU A 120 0.33 -10.79 -7.21
N ALA A 121 0.86 -12.00 -7.08
CA ALA A 121 2.23 -12.34 -7.44
C ALA A 121 2.30 -12.82 -8.90
N ASN A 122 3.30 -12.33 -9.63
CA ASN A 122 3.73 -12.85 -10.92
C ASN A 122 5.18 -13.32 -10.80
N GLY A 123 5.35 -14.57 -10.38
CA GLY A 123 6.66 -15.12 -10.03
C GLY A 123 7.25 -14.43 -8.80
N ASP A 124 8.38 -13.75 -8.99
CA ASP A 124 9.15 -13.11 -7.92
C ASP A 124 8.79 -11.63 -7.72
N LEU A 125 7.74 -11.12 -8.39
CA LEU A 125 7.31 -9.72 -8.35
C LEU A 125 5.82 -9.57 -8.08
N ALA A 126 5.42 -8.53 -7.35
CA ALA A 126 4.02 -8.12 -7.23
C ALA A 126 3.56 -7.44 -8.52
N VAL A 127 2.34 -7.76 -8.97
CA VAL A 127 1.70 -7.06 -10.09
C VAL A 127 1.44 -5.60 -9.65
N PRO A 128 2.00 -4.58 -10.32
CA PRO A 128 1.80 -3.18 -9.92
C PRO A 128 0.31 -2.85 -9.89
N GLY A 129 -0.18 -2.20 -8.84
CA GLY A 129 -1.60 -1.82 -8.71
C GLY A 129 -2.55 -2.94 -8.27
N SER A 130 -2.07 -4.20 -8.15
CA SER A 130 -2.87 -5.35 -7.68
C SER A 130 -3.20 -5.34 -6.18
N GLU A 131 -3.00 -4.21 -5.50
CA GLU A 131 -3.33 -4.11 -4.10
C GLU A 131 -4.84 -4.18 -3.91
N GLU A 132 -5.30 -5.21 -3.22
CA GLU A 132 -6.66 -5.30 -2.73
C GLU A 132 -6.66 -5.12 -1.21
N VAL A 133 -7.23 -4.01 -0.76
CA VAL A 133 -7.39 -3.73 0.67
C VAL A 133 -8.49 -4.63 1.23
N LEU A 134 -8.11 -5.55 2.11
CA LEU A 134 -9.04 -6.48 2.75
C LEU A 134 -9.69 -5.86 3.97
N MET A 135 -8.92 -5.10 4.75
CA MET A 135 -9.42 -4.46 5.96
C MET A 135 -8.55 -3.28 6.38
N ASP A 136 -9.17 -2.12 6.57
CA ASP A 136 -8.61 -1.02 7.35
C ASP A 136 -8.99 -1.19 8.82
N LEU A 137 -8.00 -1.23 9.70
CA LEU A 137 -8.23 -1.30 11.15
C LEU A 137 -8.53 0.09 11.71
N ASP A 138 -8.94 0.13 12.97
CA ASP A 138 -9.20 1.38 13.67
C ASP A 138 -7.93 2.23 13.78
N VAL A 139 -8.13 3.54 13.94
CA VAL A 139 -7.03 4.47 14.18
C VAL A 139 -6.39 4.18 15.53
N MET A 140 -5.09 3.94 15.52
CA MET A 140 -4.27 3.80 16.73
C MET A 140 -3.89 5.19 17.24
N PRO A 141 -4.07 5.48 18.54
CA PRO A 141 -3.60 6.74 19.12
C PRO A 141 -2.08 6.80 19.27
N GLY A 142 -1.40 5.65 19.34
CA GLY A 142 0.05 5.54 19.51
C GLY A 142 0.81 5.01 18.28
N PHE A 143 2.09 4.73 18.50
CA PHE A 143 3.05 4.21 17.51
C PHE A 143 3.74 2.92 17.98
N ILE A 144 3.16 2.29 19.01
CA ILE A 144 3.57 1.02 19.61
C ILE A 144 2.35 0.11 19.70
N HIS A 145 2.61 -1.17 19.88
CA HIS A 145 1.63 -2.25 19.99
C HIS A 145 0.83 -2.40 18.70
N ASN A 146 1.58 -2.57 17.61
CA ASN A 146 1.03 -2.69 16.27
C ASN A 146 0.57 -4.13 15.94
N GLY A 147 1.06 -5.15 16.65
CA GLY A 147 0.87 -6.55 16.29
C GLY A 147 1.35 -6.83 14.86
N GLY A 148 0.57 -7.58 14.09
CA GLY A 148 0.76 -7.78 12.65
C GLY A 148 1.14 -9.20 12.25
N ALA A 149 1.21 -10.16 13.19
CA ALA A 149 1.34 -11.56 12.81
C ALA A 149 0.16 -12.00 11.94
N MET A 150 0.40 -12.89 10.97
CA MET A 150 -0.61 -13.42 10.06
C MET A 150 -0.34 -14.89 9.73
N CYS A 151 -1.38 -15.71 9.67
CA CYS A 151 -1.30 -17.07 9.14
C CYS A 151 -2.67 -17.55 8.63
N PHE A 152 -2.69 -18.56 7.77
CA PHE A 152 -3.93 -19.19 7.33
C PHE A 152 -4.26 -20.39 8.19
N ASP A 153 -5.52 -20.51 8.60
CA ASP A 153 -6.03 -21.74 9.19
C ASP A 153 -6.22 -22.86 8.15
N VAL A 154 -6.39 -24.09 8.62
CA VAL A 154 -6.60 -25.26 7.76
C VAL A 154 -7.89 -25.22 6.95
N THR A 155 -8.81 -24.31 7.28
CA THR A 155 -10.06 -24.10 6.56
C THR A 155 -9.94 -23.00 5.50
N GLY A 156 -8.76 -22.40 5.36
CA GLY A 156 -8.47 -21.38 4.34
C GLY A 156 -8.79 -19.95 4.77
N HIS A 157 -9.04 -19.68 6.06
CA HIS A 157 -9.26 -18.32 6.56
C HIS A 157 -7.95 -17.69 7.03
N LEU A 158 -7.80 -16.40 6.78
CA LEU A 158 -6.68 -15.60 7.25
C LEU A 158 -6.95 -15.15 8.69
N LEU A 159 -6.04 -15.53 9.59
CA LEU A 159 -5.98 -15.06 10.97
C LEU A 159 -5.00 -13.89 11.05
N ILE A 160 -5.41 -12.81 11.71
CA ILE A 160 -4.65 -11.57 11.82
C ILE A 160 -4.56 -11.16 13.29
N ALA A 161 -3.36 -10.97 13.79
CA ALA A 161 -3.12 -10.49 15.15
C ALA A 161 -2.98 -8.97 15.16
N THR A 162 -3.83 -8.28 15.92
CA THR A 162 -3.83 -6.81 16.03
C THR A 162 -3.48 -6.39 17.44
N GLY A 163 -2.51 -5.48 17.59
CA GLY A 163 -2.21 -4.89 18.90
C GLY A 163 -3.18 -3.78 19.27
N GLU A 164 -3.13 -3.35 20.53
CA GLU A 164 -4.06 -2.33 21.06
C GLU A 164 -3.68 -0.88 20.74
N GLY A 165 -2.57 -0.64 20.03
CA GLY A 165 -2.21 0.66 19.46
C GLY A 165 -1.92 1.78 20.47
N ALA A 166 -1.45 1.43 21.67
CA ALA A 166 -1.34 2.28 22.86
C ALA A 166 -2.68 2.77 23.43
N GLN A 167 -3.73 1.97 23.30
CA GLN A 167 -5.06 2.19 23.89
C GLN A 167 -5.55 0.96 24.66
N PRO A 168 -5.12 0.74 25.92
CA PRO A 168 -5.34 -0.55 26.57
C PRO A 168 -6.81 -0.97 26.65
N PRO A 169 -7.77 -0.05 26.96
CA PRO A 169 -9.18 -0.41 26.98
C PRO A 169 -9.75 -0.94 25.65
N ALA A 170 -9.13 -0.64 24.50
CA ALA A 170 -9.60 -1.10 23.20
C ALA A 170 -9.54 -2.63 23.07
N ALA A 171 -8.61 -3.30 23.77
CA ALA A 171 -8.50 -4.76 23.76
C ALA A 171 -9.78 -5.45 24.28
N GLN A 172 -10.46 -4.87 25.27
CA GLN A 172 -11.75 -5.35 25.81
C GLN A 172 -12.97 -4.82 25.05
N ASP A 173 -12.81 -3.75 24.26
CA ASP A 173 -13.90 -3.19 23.48
C ASP A 173 -14.18 -4.04 22.23
N LEU A 174 -15.31 -4.75 22.22
CA LEU A 174 -15.79 -5.51 21.06
C LEU A 174 -16.28 -4.60 19.93
N GLY A 175 -16.43 -3.30 20.15
CA GLY A 175 -16.64 -2.30 19.10
C GLY A 175 -15.38 -1.93 18.32
N SER A 176 -14.20 -2.40 18.76
CA SER A 176 -12.91 -2.09 18.13
C SER A 176 -12.21 -3.32 17.56
N THR A 177 -11.40 -3.09 16.53
CA THR A 177 -10.50 -4.07 15.89
C THR A 177 -9.12 -4.17 16.54
N LEU A 178 -8.82 -3.35 17.57
CA LEU A 178 -7.51 -3.31 18.23
C LEU A 178 -7.42 -4.29 19.41
N GLY A 179 -6.27 -4.93 19.59
CA GLY A 179 -6.04 -5.92 20.67
C GLY A 179 -6.82 -7.23 20.47
N LYS A 180 -6.86 -7.74 19.23
CA LYS A 180 -7.71 -8.86 18.79
C LYS A 180 -6.91 -9.92 18.02
N ILE A 181 -7.47 -11.12 17.92
CA ILE A 181 -7.28 -11.96 16.73
C ILE A 181 -8.51 -11.80 15.86
N LEU A 182 -8.30 -11.43 14.60
CA LEU A 182 -9.34 -11.34 13.58
C LEU A 182 -9.28 -12.56 12.67
N ARG A 183 -10.43 -13.06 12.22
CA ARG A 183 -10.56 -14.14 11.23
C ARG A 183 -11.41 -13.66 10.06
N ILE A 184 -10.80 -13.66 8.87
CA ILE A 184 -11.43 -13.25 7.60
C ILE A 184 -11.16 -14.29 6.50
N GLY A 185 -11.99 -14.31 5.47
CA GLY A 185 -11.72 -15.05 4.24
C GLY A 185 -10.54 -14.48 3.45
N PRO A 186 -9.99 -15.23 2.49
CA PRO A 186 -8.85 -14.81 1.66
C PRO A 186 -9.16 -13.60 0.76
N ASP A 187 -10.42 -13.18 0.68
CA ASP A 187 -10.93 -12.03 -0.06
C ASP A 187 -11.41 -10.88 0.85
N GLY A 188 -11.21 -10.98 2.16
CA GLY A 188 -11.66 -9.98 3.13
C GLY A 188 -13.08 -10.20 3.66
N SER A 189 -13.81 -11.20 3.15
CA SER A 189 -15.13 -11.56 3.69
C SER A 189 -15.05 -11.96 5.16
N ILE A 190 -16.08 -11.65 5.94
CA ILE A 190 -16.13 -12.04 7.36
C ILE A 190 -16.95 -13.32 7.49
N PRO A 191 -16.37 -14.43 7.98
CA PRO A 191 -17.08 -15.70 8.11
C PRO A 191 -18.28 -15.60 9.07
N PRO A 192 -19.47 -16.09 8.68
CA PRO A 192 -20.67 -16.03 9.52
C PRO A 192 -20.61 -16.97 10.74
N ASP A 193 -19.65 -17.89 10.78
CA ASP A 193 -19.36 -18.75 11.93
C ASP A 193 -18.41 -18.07 12.95
N ASN A 194 -18.00 -16.82 12.73
CA ASN A 194 -17.25 -16.06 13.73
C ASN A 194 -18.10 -15.84 14.99
N PRO A 195 -17.49 -15.91 16.19
CA PRO A 195 -18.19 -15.99 17.47
C PRO A 195 -19.09 -14.78 17.78
N PHE A 196 -18.78 -13.62 17.23
CA PHE A 196 -19.50 -12.37 17.49
C PHE A 196 -20.25 -11.83 16.27
N TYR A 197 -20.37 -12.63 15.19
CA TYR A 197 -20.91 -12.17 13.91
C TYR A 197 -22.33 -11.60 14.02
N ASP A 198 -23.22 -12.32 14.71
CA ASP A 198 -24.63 -11.91 14.84
C ASP A 198 -24.86 -10.79 15.86
N SER A 199 -23.97 -10.64 16.84
CA SER A 199 -24.09 -9.65 17.92
C SER A 199 -23.44 -8.31 17.60
N LEU A 200 -22.50 -8.26 16.65
CA LEU A 200 -21.75 -7.06 16.29
C LEU A 200 -22.06 -6.62 14.85
N SER A 201 -21.50 -5.48 14.45
CA SER A 201 -21.63 -4.92 13.11
C SER A 201 -20.28 -4.47 12.57
N GLY A 202 -20.21 -4.28 11.24
CA GLY A 202 -18.99 -3.82 10.57
C GLY A 202 -17.79 -4.75 10.77
N PRO A 203 -16.56 -4.20 10.77
CA PRO A 203 -15.32 -4.97 10.90
C PRO A 203 -15.21 -5.79 12.18
N SER A 204 -15.88 -5.40 13.26
CA SER A 204 -15.84 -6.11 14.54
C SER A 204 -16.46 -7.52 14.48
N ARG A 205 -17.24 -7.83 13.45
CA ARG A 205 -17.67 -9.21 13.17
C ARG A 205 -16.50 -10.16 12.87
N ALA A 206 -15.34 -9.62 12.50
CA ALA A 206 -14.13 -10.40 12.26
C ALA A 206 -13.45 -10.88 13.54
N ILE A 207 -13.85 -10.39 14.72
CA ILE A 207 -13.23 -10.77 15.98
C ILE A 207 -13.40 -12.29 16.20
N TRP A 208 -12.27 -12.98 16.26
CA TRP A 208 -12.16 -14.38 16.65
C TRP A 208 -11.85 -14.51 18.14
N ALA A 209 -10.98 -13.65 18.65
CA ALA A 209 -10.59 -13.57 20.05
C ALA A 209 -10.22 -12.13 20.43
N TYR A 210 -10.27 -11.79 21.72
CA TYR A 210 -10.06 -10.43 22.20
C TYR A 210 -9.32 -10.39 23.54
N GLY A 211 -8.90 -9.20 23.97
CA GLY A 211 -8.16 -9.04 25.23
C GLY A 211 -6.67 -9.32 25.10
N LEU A 212 -6.06 -9.01 23.95
CA LEU A 212 -4.62 -9.13 23.69
C LEU A 212 -3.96 -7.75 23.70
N ARG A 213 -2.66 -7.70 24.00
CA ARG A 213 -1.91 -6.43 24.07
C ARG A 213 -1.14 -6.14 22.79
N ASN A 214 -0.10 -6.91 22.52
CA ASN A 214 0.78 -6.76 21.37
C ASN A 214 1.16 -8.14 20.82
N PRO A 215 0.20 -8.86 20.21
CA PRO A 215 0.41 -10.19 19.68
C PRO A 215 1.37 -10.13 18.49
N PHE A 216 2.65 -10.38 18.76
CA PHE A 216 3.77 -10.08 17.86
C PHE A 216 4.04 -11.24 16.89
N SER A 217 3.78 -12.47 17.32
CA SER A 217 4.02 -13.67 16.51
C SER A 217 2.93 -14.70 16.76
N MET A 218 2.59 -15.46 15.72
CA MET A 218 1.66 -16.57 15.84
C MET A 218 1.95 -17.67 14.86
N THR A 219 1.49 -18.88 15.18
CA THR A 219 1.58 -20.04 14.32
C THR A 219 0.52 -21.05 14.70
N ILE A 220 0.23 -21.99 13.79
CA ILE A 220 -0.70 -23.08 14.04
C ILE A 220 0.09 -24.32 14.40
N ASP A 221 -0.35 -25.02 15.45
CA ASP A 221 0.12 -26.36 15.72
C ASP A 221 -0.32 -27.29 14.58
N PRO A 222 0.60 -27.85 13.79
CA PRO A 222 0.25 -28.67 12.64
C PRO A 222 -0.39 -30.02 13.03
N LEU A 223 -0.33 -30.43 14.30
CA LEU A 223 -0.92 -31.67 14.80
C LEU A 223 -2.33 -31.45 15.34
N THR A 224 -2.51 -30.42 16.17
CA THR A 224 -3.80 -30.15 16.83
C THR A 224 -4.66 -29.13 16.10
N LEU A 225 -4.04 -28.35 15.19
CA LEU A 225 -4.63 -27.25 14.44
C LEU A 225 -5.04 -26.05 15.31
N ASP A 226 -4.57 -26.03 16.55
CA ASP A 226 -4.77 -24.93 17.47
C ASP A 226 -3.85 -23.74 17.13
N LEU A 227 -4.36 -22.52 17.27
CA LEU A 227 -3.58 -21.31 17.08
C LEU A 227 -2.83 -20.94 18.36
N TYR A 228 -1.52 -20.72 18.25
CA TYR A 228 -0.67 -20.25 19.34
C TYR A 228 -0.13 -18.85 19.02
N VAL A 229 -0.23 -17.96 19.99
CA VAL A 229 0.17 -16.55 19.87
C VAL A 229 1.17 -16.22 20.98
N ALA A 230 2.29 -15.62 20.60
CA ALA A 230 3.20 -14.94 21.51
C ALA A 230 2.73 -13.48 21.65
N ASP A 231 2.19 -13.13 22.83
CA ASP A 231 1.66 -11.80 23.13
C ASP A 231 2.62 -11.04 24.05
N VAL A 232 3.14 -9.92 23.56
CA VAL A 232 4.13 -9.13 24.30
C VAL A 232 3.46 -8.36 25.42
N GLY A 233 3.98 -8.61 26.62
CA GLY A 233 3.50 -8.14 27.90
C GLY A 233 3.53 -6.64 28.12
N GLY A 234 2.76 -6.19 29.11
CA GLY A 234 2.77 -4.83 29.62
C GLY A 234 4.03 -4.54 30.41
N GLY A 235 3.95 -4.78 31.71
CA GLY A 235 5.09 -4.63 32.61
C GLY A 235 5.21 -5.75 33.63
N ALA A 236 4.31 -6.74 33.58
CA ALA A 236 4.27 -7.83 34.53
C ALA A 236 4.63 -9.16 33.87
N TYR A 237 4.01 -9.51 32.73
CA TYR A 237 4.14 -10.84 32.15
C TYR A 237 4.16 -10.85 30.62
N GLU A 238 5.03 -11.69 30.08
CA GLU A 238 5.02 -12.15 28.70
C GLU A 238 4.20 -13.44 28.58
N GLU A 239 3.47 -13.63 27.47
CA GLU A 239 2.50 -14.72 27.34
C GLU A 239 2.60 -15.53 26.04
N VAL A 240 2.40 -16.85 26.17
CA VAL A 240 1.96 -17.72 25.08
C VAL A 240 0.51 -18.09 25.32
N ASN A 241 -0.34 -17.72 24.37
CA ASN A 241 -1.78 -17.95 24.41
C ASN A 241 -2.19 -19.00 23.38
N ARG A 242 -2.98 -20.00 23.80
CA ARG A 242 -3.67 -20.92 22.88
C ARG A 242 -5.04 -20.33 22.57
N ILE A 243 -5.20 -19.84 21.34
CA ILE A 243 -6.36 -19.05 20.96
C ILE A 243 -7.56 -19.92 20.61
N ARG A 244 -8.71 -19.61 21.21
CA ARG A 244 -10.03 -20.18 20.95
C ARG A 244 -11.02 -19.12 20.45
N ALA A 245 -12.01 -19.58 19.67
CA ALA A 245 -13.14 -18.78 19.24
C ALA A 245 -13.88 -18.18 20.45
N GLY A 246 -14.03 -16.86 20.46
CA GLY A 246 -14.72 -16.09 21.48
C GLY A 246 -13.94 -15.90 22.78
N GLY A 247 -12.70 -16.39 22.89
CA GLY A 247 -11.91 -16.30 24.11
C GLY A 247 -11.47 -14.88 24.45
N ASN A 248 -11.45 -14.57 25.75
CA ASN A 248 -10.91 -13.33 26.31
C ASN A 248 -9.55 -13.60 26.97
N TYR A 249 -8.49 -12.92 26.54
CA TYR A 249 -7.13 -13.08 27.08
C TYR A 249 -6.77 -12.01 28.13
N GLY A 250 -7.77 -11.24 28.57
CA GLY A 250 -7.71 -10.49 29.82
C GLY A 250 -7.14 -9.08 29.72
N TRP A 251 -6.26 -8.75 28.77
CA TRP A 251 -5.64 -7.43 28.71
C TRP A 251 -6.70 -6.31 28.52
N PRO A 252 -6.64 -5.18 29.27
CA PRO A 252 -5.68 -4.84 30.33
C PRO A 252 -6.20 -5.14 31.74
N LEU A 253 -7.32 -5.86 31.87
CA LEU A 253 -7.93 -6.20 33.15
C LEU A 253 -7.05 -7.19 33.93
N ILE A 254 -6.42 -8.10 33.19
CA ILE A 254 -5.52 -9.15 33.68
C ILE A 254 -4.32 -9.20 32.74
N GLU A 255 -3.13 -9.38 33.31
CA GLU A 255 -1.89 -9.63 32.60
C GLU A 255 -1.22 -10.82 33.31
N GLY A 256 -0.87 -11.85 32.55
CA GLY A 256 -0.33 -13.11 33.06
C GLY A 256 -1.41 -14.11 33.52
N PRO A 257 -1.01 -15.18 34.23
CA PRO A 257 -1.91 -16.23 34.69
C PRO A 257 -2.87 -15.73 35.78
N ARG A 258 -4.04 -16.37 35.89
CA ARG A 258 -4.98 -16.06 36.99
C ARG A 258 -4.34 -16.19 38.37
N ASP A 259 -4.70 -15.27 39.24
CA ASP A 259 -4.40 -15.32 40.67
C ASP A 259 -5.70 -15.34 41.50
N GLN A 260 -5.73 -14.70 42.68
CA GLN A 260 -6.91 -14.59 43.53
C GLN A 260 -7.90 -13.48 43.10
N GLN A 261 -7.66 -12.79 41.99
CA GLN A 261 -8.50 -11.70 41.49
C GLN A 261 -9.82 -12.18 40.87
N ALA A 262 -10.81 -11.29 40.83
CA ALA A 262 -12.05 -11.54 40.12
C ALA A 262 -11.82 -11.43 38.60
N LEU A 263 -12.07 -12.52 37.88
CA LEU A 263 -11.82 -12.62 36.44
C LEU A 263 -13.13 -12.45 35.65
N PRO A 264 -13.08 -11.96 34.40
CA PRO A 264 -14.17 -12.12 33.44
C PRO A 264 -14.57 -13.60 33.31
N PRO A 265 -15.87 -13.93 33.22
CA PRO A 265 -16.33 -15.33 33.13
C PRO A 265 -15.79 -16.10 31.90
N ASP A 266 -15.37 -15.39 30.87
CA ASP A 266 -14.86 -15.88 29.59
C ASP A 266 -13.33 -15.74 29.44
N TYR A 267 -12.63 -15.44 30.54
CA TYR A 267 -11.17 -15.33 30.58
C TYR A 267 -10.49 -16.70 30.44
N GLU A 268 -9.53 -16.79 29.52
CA GLU A 268 -8.68 -17.95 29.27
C GLU A 268 -7.26 -17.68 29.77
N ASP A 269 -6.67 -18.63 30.51
CA ASP A 269 -5.28 -18.48 30.98
C ASP A 269 -4.28 -18.66 29.82
N PRO A 270 -3.12 -17.97 29.87
CA PRO A 270 -2.00 -18.31 29.00
C PRO A 270 -1.53 -19.75 29.24
N VAL A 271 -1.15 -20.44 28.16
CA VAL A 271 -0.59 -21.81 28.25
C VAL A 271 0.85 -21.83 28.74
N TYR A 272 1.51 -20.68 28.70
CA TYR A 272 2.78 -20.38 29.34
C TYR A 272 2.90 -18.87 29.53
N ALA A 273 3.47 -18.44 30.65
CA ALA A 273 3.80 -17.05 30.92
C ALA A 273 5.06 -16.96 31.77
N TYR A 274 5.80 -15.87 31.65
CA TYR A 274 6.95 -15.55 32.49
C TYR A 274 6.96 -14.06 32.82
N ASP A 275 7.49 -13.73 34.00
CA ASP A 275 7.54 -12.35 34.46
C ASP A 275 8.66 -11.53 33.78
N HIS A 276 8.55 -10.21 33.87
CA HIS A 276 9.54 -9.30 33.29
C HIS A 276 10.90 -9.29 34.02
N ASP A 277 11.05 -10.03 35.13
CA ASP A 277 12.37 -10.27 35.74
C ASP A 277 13.12 -11.38 34.99
N ALA A 278 12.40 -12.26 34.28
CA ALA A 278 12.95 -13.36 33.48
C ALA A 278 13.19 -13.02 32.00
N GLY A 279 12.53 -11.99 31.45
CA GLY A 279 12.71 -11.50 30.07
C GLY A 279 11.88 -10.26 29.81
N CYS A 280 11.72 -9.82 28.55
CA CYS A 280 11.08 -8.52 28.28
C CYS A 280 10.14 -8.45 27.06
N ALA A 281 10.19 -9.44 26.18
CA ALA A 281 9.41 -9.44 24.95
C ALA A 281 9.44 -10.83 24.31
N ILE A 282 8.33 -11.56 24.44
CA ILE A 282 8.15 -12.85 23.80
C ILE A 282 7.83 -12.67 22.30
N VAL A 283 8.64 -13.29 21.44
CA VAL A 283 8.59 -13.11 19.99
C VAL A 283 8.90 -14.40 19.27
N GLY A 284 8.50 -14.53 18.01
CA GLY A 284 8.69 -15.75 17.24
C GLY A 284 7.80 -16.90 17.71
N ALA A 285 7.28 -17.66 16.76
CA ALA A 285 6.39 -18.78 17.04
C ALA A 285 6.56 -19.83 15.94
N ALA A 286 7.02 -21.03 16.30
CA ALA A 286 7.16 -22.14 15.34
C ALA A 286 6.96 -23.49 16.03
N PHE A 287 6.29 -24.44 15.37
CA PHE A 287 6.27 -25.83 15.82
C PHE A 287 7.31 -26.66 15.08
N SER A 288 8.03 -27.52 15.81
CA SER A 288 8.85 -28.54 15.17
C SER A 288 7.98 -29.68 14.66
N LEU A 289 8.30 -30.16 13.45
CA LEU A 289 7.58 -31.22 12.76
C LEU A 289 8.44 -32.48 12.64
N PRO A 290 7.88 -33.68 12.87
CA PRO A 290 8.59 -34.93 12.63
C PRO A 290 8.85 -35.13 11.12
N GLY A 291 10.06 -35.54 10.74
CA GLY A 291 10.38 -35.82 9.33
C GLY A 291 11.84 -36.26 9.05
N PRO A 292 12.13 -36.84 7.87
CA PRO A 292 13.47 -37.27 7.50
C PRO A 292 14.45 -36.08 7.44
N GLY A 293 15.54 -36.13 8.19
CA GLY A 293 16.51 -35.03 8.26
C GLY A 293 16.11 -33.85 9.15
N GLY A 294 15.00 -33.97 9.88
CA GLY A 294 14.54 -32.99 10.88
C GLY A 294 15.28 -33.05 12.22
N PHE A 295 14.77 -32.29 13.18
CA PHE A 295 15.29 -32.27 14.56
C PHE A 295 15.09 -33.65 15.23
N PRO A 296 15.84 -33.99 16.30
CA PRO A 296 15.62 -35.22 17.06
C PRO A 296 14.18 -35.35 17.57
N ALA A 297 13.70 -36.58 17.74
CA ALA A 297 12.32 -36.87 18.14
C ALA A 297 11.89 -36.20 19.47
N THR A 298 12.84 -35.84 20.33
CA THR A 298 12.59 -35.08 21.56
C THR A 298 11.94 -33.70 21.30
N TYR A 299 12.14 -33.14 20.11
CA TYR A 299 11.59 -31.85 19.71
C TYR A 299 10.26 -31.97 18.97
N ASP A 300 9.83 -33.18 18.58
CA ASP A 300 8.63 -33.39 17.77
C ASP A 300 7.38 -32.78 18.43
N GLY A 301 6.68 -31.89 17.71
CA GLY A 301 5.50 -31.19 18.21
C GLY A 301 5.79 -30.12 19.27
N GLY A 302 7.07 -29.84 19.57
CA GLY A 302 7.48 -28.78 20.49
C GLY A 302 7.24 -27.38 19.91
N PHE A 303 6.80 -26.45 20.76
CA PHE A 303 6.56 -25.05 20.40
C PHE A 303 7.77 -24.18 20.71
N PHE A 304 8.37 -23.58 19.69
CA PHE A 304 9.53 -22.70 19.80
C PHE A 304 9.10 -21.23 19.78
N PHE A 305 9.73 -20.46 20.65
CA PHE A 305 9.57 -19.00 20.76
C PHE A 305 10.89 -18.40 21.24
N GLY A 306 11.09 -17.11 21.04
CA GLY A 306 12.26 -16.38 21.52
C GLY A 306 11.89 -15.30 22.53
N ASP A 307 12.91 -14.83 23.24
CA ASP A 307 12.85 -13.56 23.97
C ASP A 307 13.80 -12.56 23.29
N TYR A 308 13.24 -11.42 22.89
CA TYR A 308 13.97 -10.39 22.15
C TYR A 308 15.09 -9.75 22.98
N CYS A 309 14.89 -9.53 24.29
CA CYS A 309 15.88 -8.88 25.15
C CYS A 309 16.99 -9.84 25.58
N GLU A 310 16.61 -11.03 26.03
CA GLU A 310 17.54 -12.02 26.57
C GLU A 310 18.34 -12.70 25.47
N GLY A 311 17.89 -12.59 24.21
CA GLY A 311 18.56 -13.21 23.08
C GLY A 311 18.51 -14.73 23.17
N THR A 312 17.36 -15.27 23.55
CA THR A 312 17.14 -16.70 23.69
C THR A 312 16.09 -17.19 22.70
N ILE A 313 16.24 -18.43 22.24
CA ILE A 313 15.17 -19.22 21.64
C ILE A 313 14.92 -20.38 22.60
N ASN A 314 13.68 -20.55 23.03
CA ASN A 314 13.22 -21.58 23.93
C ASN A 314 12.28 -22.54 23.20
N TRP A 315 12.12 -23.75 23.71
CA TRP A 315 11.10 -24.69 23.23
C TRP A 315 10.27 -25.22 24.41
N ARG A 316 8.95 -25.23 24.23
CA ARG A 316 7.98 -25.84 25.13
C ARG A 316 7.65 -27.24 24.62
N ASP A 317 7.93 -28.26 25.43
CA ASP A 317 7.64 -29.64 25.09
C ASP A 317 6.13 -29.98 25.21
N LEU A 318 5.77 -31.20 24.80
CA LEU A 318 4.39 -31.70 24.87
C LEU A 318 3.87 -31.86 26.31
N ALA A 319 4.75 -31.91 27.31
CA ALA A 319 4.37 -31.90 28.73
C ALA A 319 4.11 -30.47 29.25
N GLY A 320 4.40 -29.45 28.43
CA GLY A 320 4.24 -28.04 28.76
C GLY A 320 5.44 -27.43 29.48
N VAL A 321 6.57 -28.13 29.56
CA VAL A 321 7.80 -27.62 30.17
C VAL A 321 8.61 -26.85 29.13
N VAL A 322 9.11 -25.68 29.52
CA VAL A 322 9.96 -24.83 28.67
C VAL A 322 11.43 -25.11 28.93
N HIS A 323 12.19 -25.28 27.85
CA HIS A 323 13.63 -25.54 27.85
C HIS A 323 14.34 -24.51 26.98
N PRO A 324 15.54 -24.03 27.36
CA PRO A 324 16.36 -23.23 26.46
C PRO A 324 16.80 -24.09 25.27
N PHE A 325 16.65 -23.54 24.06
CA PHE A 325 17.15 -24.15 22.83
C PHE A 325 18.41 -23.44 22.35
N ALA A 326 18.36 -22.12 22.14
CA ALA A 326 19.50 -21.31 21.75
C ALA A 326 19.67 -20.13 22.70
N THR A 327 20.91 -19.77 23.05
CA THR A 327 21.23 -18.55 23.80
C THR A 327 22.24 -17.69 23.04
N GLY A 328 22.36 -16.40 23.41
CA GLY A 328 23.26 -15.47 22.73
C GLY A 328 22.79 -15.09 21.32
N VAL A 329 21.53 -15.35 20.98
CA VAL A 329 20.93 -14.98 19.69
C VAL A 329 20.70 -13.47 19.66
N PRO A 330 21.28 -12.72 18.71
CA PRO A 330 21.16 -11.26 18.70
C PRO A 330 19.74 -10.77 18.39
N ARG A 331 18.90 -10.62 19.41
CA ARG A 331 17.52 -10.11 19.33
C ARG A 331 16.68 -10.89 18.28
N PRO A 332 16.30 -12.14 18.60
CA PRO A 332 15.43 -12.93 17.73
C PRO A 332 14.10 -12.20 17.51
N LEU A 333 13.47 -12.38 16.35
CA LEU A 333 12.19 -11.73 16.01
C LEU A 333 11.13 -12.70 15.49
N ALA A 334 11.50 -13.51 14.51
CA ALA A 334 10.59 -14.42 13.84
C ALA A 334 11.25 -15.79 13.70
N LEU A 335 10.45 -16.84 13.82
CA LEU A 335 10.84 -18.24 13.73
C LEU A 335 9.97 -18.93 12.69
N ALA A 336 10.53 -19.84 11.90
CA ALA A 336 9.78 -20.64 10.95
C ALA A 336 10.44 -22.01 10.79
N PHE A 337 9.69 -23.08 10.98
CA PHE A 337 10.19 -24.43 10.76
C PHE A 337 9.89 -24.86 9.32
N ALA A 338 10.92 -25.36 8.62
CA ALA A 338 10.82 -25.86 7.25
C ALA A 338 10.89 -27.39 7.25
N PRO A 339 9.75 -28.11 7.22
CA PRO A 339 9.75 -29.57 7.30
C PRO A 339 10.49 -30.23 6.13
N GLU A 340 10.42 -29.68 4.91
CA GLU A 340 11.13 -30.21 3.74
C GLU A 340 12.66 -30.08 3.87
N ALA A 341 13.14 -29.06 4.57
CA ALA A 341 14.56 -28.81 4.79
C ALA A 341 15.08 -29.39 6.12
N GLY A 342 14.19 -29.90 6.98
CA GLY A 342 14.52 -30.38 8.32
C GLY A 342 15.18 -29.31 9.20
N ALA A 343 14.77 -28.05 9.04
CA ALA A 343 15.49 -26.90 9.60
C ALA A 343 14.58 -25.88 10.28
N LEU A 344 15.08 -25.28 11.36
CA LEU A 344 14.51 -24.07 11.95
C LEU A 344 15.19 -22.84 11.34
N TYR A 345 14.40 -21.89 10.85
CA TYR A 345 14.88 -20.58 10.42
C TYR A 345 14.56 -19.56 11.50
N TYR A 346 15.45 -18.60 11.71
CA TYR A 346 15.18 -17.45 12.56
C TYR A 346 15.75 -16.15 12.00
N LEU A 347 15.06 -15.05 12.27
CA LEU A 347 15.50 -13.69 11.96
C LEU A 347 16.10 -13.03 13.20
N THR A 348 17.26 -12.40 13.04
CA THR A 348 17.86 -11.50 14.04
C THR A 348 17.62 -10.05 13.63
N ARG A 349 17.30 -9.18 14.60
CA ARG A 349 17.18 -7.75 14.30
C ARG A 349 18.54 -7.08 14.18
N GLU A 350 19.46 -7.36 15.11
CA GLU A 350 20.78 -6.72 15.23
C GLU A 350 20.77 -5.17 15.13
N GLY A 351 21.87 -4.49 15.49
CA GLY A 351 21.88 -3.03 15.74
C GLY A 351 21.89 -2.64 17.21
N ILE A 352 21.16 -1.60 17.58
CA ILE A 352 21.36 -0.89 18.86
C ILE A 352 20.84 -1.68 20.06
N GLY A 353 19.65 -2.27 19.94
CA GLY A 353 18.93 -2.87 21.05
C GLY A 353 18.30 -1.85 21.99
N GLY A 354 17.64 -2.37 23.03
CA GLY A 354 17.02 -1.58 24.11
C GLY A 354 15.65 -0.97 23.79
N GLY A 355 15.00 -1.36 22.69
CA GLY A 355 13.61 -1.01 22.39
C GLY A 355 13.35 0.48 22.16
N SER A 356 14.38 1.26 21.84
CA SER A 356 14.19 2.68 21.58
C SER A 356 13.49 2.90 20.23
N PRO A 357 12.74 4.01 20.03
CA PRO A 357 12.06 4.26 18.76
C PRO A 357 12.99 4.20 17.54
N ALA A 358 14.24 4.63 17.67
CA ALA A 358 15.25 4.53 16.61
C ALA A 358 15.63 3.08 16.29
N ASP A 359 15.81 2.24 17.31
CA ASP A 359 16.10 0.81 17.15
C ASP A 359 14.91 0.05 16.53
N ASN A 360 13.71 0.41 16.95
CA ASN A 360 12.49 -0.17 16.42
C ASN A 360 12.23 0.29 14.98
N THR A 361 12.59 1.52 14.58
CA THR A 361 12.32 2.06 13.23
C THR A 361 13.15 1.35 12.15
N SER A 362 14.46 1.24 12.32
CA SER A 362 15.33 0.75 11.23
C SER A 362 16.62 0.11 11.74
N THR A 363 17.01 -0.96 11.05
CA THR A 363 18.33 -1.61 11.17
C THR A 363 18.79 -2.04 9.78
N GLN A 364 20.11 -2.12 9.59
CA GLN A 364 20.74 -2.76 8.42
C GLN A 364 21.67 -3.88 8.87
N GLN A 365 21.53 -4.34 10.11
CA GLN A 365 22.38 -5.39 10.67
C GLN A 365 21.63 -6.72 10.75
N GLY A 366 20.33 -6.74 10.46
CA GLY A 366 19.52 -7.93 10.59
C GLY A 366 19.97 -9.05 9.64
N ALA A 367 19.73 -10.28 10.06
CA ALA A 367 20.16 -11.46 9.34
C ALA A 367 19.13 -12.59 9.39
N LEU A 368 19.19 -13.47 8.39
CA LEU A 368 18.48 -14.74 8.36
C LEU A 368 19.45 -15.87 8.67
N TRP A 369 19.08 -16.73 9.61
CA TRP A 369 19.83 -17.90 10.03
C TRP A 369 19.02 -19.18 9.83
N ARG A 370 19.73 -20.28 9.55
CA ARG A 370 19.17 -21.62 9.44
C ARG A 370 19.87 -22.57 10.39
N VAL A 371 19.11 -23.25 11.24
CA VAL A 371 19.56 -24.27 12.18
C VAL A 371 19.17 -25.66 11.68
N ARG A 372 20.11 -26.60 11.66
CA ARG A 372 19.89 -28.00 11.28
C ARG A 372 20.50 -28.94 12.30
N TYR A 373 19.85 -30.07 12.50
CA TYR A 373 20.44 -31.18 13.23
C TYR A 373 21.33 -32.01 12.30
N VAL A 374 22.59 -32.20 12.68
CA VAL A 374 23.59 -32.96 11.92
C VAL A 374 24.02 -34.25 12.61
N GLY A 375 23.41 -34.59 13.75
CA GLY A 375 23.65 -35.83 14.50
C GLY A 375 24.54 -35.68 15.73
N GLU A 376 24.64 -36.76 16.51
CA GLU A 376 25.61 -36.89 17.60
C GLU A 376 26.94 -37.41 17.05
N GLY A 377 28.02 -36.69 17.35
CA GLY A 377 29.39 -37.00 16.91
C GLY A 377 30.44 -36.62 17.94
N PRO A 378 31.70 -37.09 17.75
CA PRO A 378 32.83 -36.66 18.58
C PRO A 378 32.96 -35.13 18.54
N PRO A 379 33.53 -34.52 19.58
CA PRO A 379 33.71 -33.08 19.61
C PRO A 379 34.67 -32.64 18.50
N GLN A 380 34.52 -31.40 18.06
CA GLN A 380 35.39 -30.74 17.11
C GLN A 380 35.67 -29.32 17.62
N VAL A 381 36.94 -29.00 17.84
CA VAL A 381 37.38 -27.66 18.20
C VAL A 381 37.26 -26.77 16.96
N SER A 382 36.30 -25.85 16.98
CA SER A 382 36.03 -24.91 15.89
C SER A 382 36.93 -23.68 15.95
N VAL A 383 37.36 -23.26 17.15
CA VAL A 383 38.31 -22.16 17.36
C VAL A 383 39.32 -22.55 18.45
N PRO A 384 40.62 -22.74 18.12
CA PRO A 384 41.66 -23.03 19.11
C PRO A 384 42.07 -21.76 19.89
N PRO A 385 42.71 -21.90 21.06
CA PRO A 385 43.25 -20.76 21.80
C PRO A 385 44.43 -20.10 21.09
N GLU A 386 44.54 -18.78 21.24
CA GLU A 386 45.65 -17.99 20.71
C GLU A 386 46.76 -17.82 21.75
N SER A 387 48.02 -17.82 21.30
CA SER A 387 49.18 -17.51 22.14
C SER A 387 49.09 -16.10 22.72
N GLN A 388 49.49 -15.93 23.98
CA GLN A 388 49.38 -14.68 24.72
C GLN A 388 50.73 -14.28 25.32
N LEU A 389 51.06 -12.99 25.24
CA LEU A 389 52.18 -12.39 25.94
C LEU A 389 51.64 -11.49 27.05
N VAL A 390 52.01 -11.78 28.30
CA VAL A 390 51.47 -11.09 29.48
C VAL A 390 52.57 -10.72 30.51
N PRO A 391 52.52 -9.51 31.09
CA PRO A 391 53.42 -9.10 32.17
C PRO A 391 53.25 -9.91 33.45
N LEU A 392 54.33 -10.02 34.23
CA LEU A 392 54.28 -10.51 35.61
C LEU A 392 53.32 -9.65 36.45
N GLY A 393 52.37 -10.30 37.12
CA GLY A 393 51.36 -9.68 37.97
C GLY A 393 50.02 -9.41 37.27
N GLU A 394 49.92 -9.59 35.96
CA GLU A 394 48.67 -9.47 35.22
C GLU A 394 47.96 -10.83 35.04
N SER A 395 46.68 -10.80 34.70
CA SER A 395 45.93 -12.01 34.34
C SER A 395 45.92 -12.21 32.82
N VAL A 396 45.96 -13.47 32.39
CA VAL A 396 45.80 -13.89 31.00
C VAL A 396 44.55 -14.74 30.87
N THR A 397 43.82 -14.64 29.76
CA THR A 397 42.68 -15.53 29.45
C THR A 397 42.92 -16.22 28.12
N PHE A 398 42.87 -17.55 28.13
CA PHE A 398 42.79 -18.39 26.94
C PHE A 398 41.33 -18.83 26.75
N GLN A 399 40.89 -18.98 25.50
CA GLN A 399 39.54 -19.41 25.17
C GLN A 399 39.55 -20.43 24.03
N VAL A 400 38.64 -21.40 24.08
CA VAL A 400 38.38 -22.36 23.01
C VAL A 400 36.90 -22.31 22.64
N GLN A 401 36.57 -22.54 21.37
CA GLN A 401 35.21 -22.90 20.95
C GLN A 401 35.22 -24.30 20.38
N ALA A 402 34.25 -25.11 20.77
CA ALA A 402 34.10 -26.48 20.28
C ALA A 402 32.62 -26.81 20.07
N GLN A 403 32.38 -27.70 19.13
CA GLN A 403 31.06 -28.22 18.77
C GLN A 403 31.06 -29.74 18.94
N GLY A 404 29.91 -30.36 19.16
CA GLY A 404 29.78 -31.81 19.32
C GLY A 404 28.67 -32.20 20.28
N SER A 405 28.49 -33.51 20.50
CA SER A 405 27.51 -34.01 21.48
C SER A 405 27.85 -33.55 22.89
N GLN A 406 26.85 -33.10 23.66
CA GLN A 406 27.01 -32.62 25.03
C GLN A 406 26.84 -33.78 26.02
N PRO A 407 27.30 -33.66 27.28
CA PRO A 407 28.15 -32.58 27.78
C PRO A 407 29.53 -32.63 27.12
N LEU A 408 29.97 -31.48 26.60
CA LEU A 408 31.36 -31.27 26.30
C LEU A 408 32.07 -31.05 27.63
N THR A 409 33.01 -31.93 27.96
CA THR A 409 33.91 -31.72 29.09
C THR A 409 35.19 -31.12 28.56
N TYR A 410 35.55 -29.98 29.12
CA TYR A 410 36.81 -29.30 28.82
C TYR A 410 37.83 -29.73 29.87
N GLN A 411 39.07 -29.90 29.44
CA GLN A 411 40.20 -30.01 30.34
C GLN A 411 41.35 -29.24 29.70
N TRP A 412 41.71 -28.12 30.32
CA TRP A 412 42.92 -27.43 29.93
C TRP A 412 44.15 -28.23 30.33
N LEU A 413 45.06 -28.35 29.38
CA LEU A 413 46.34 -29.01 29.53
C LEU A 413 47.43 -27.95 29.45
N ARG A 414 48.28 -27.90 30.46
CA ARG A 414 49.55 -27.17 30.49
C ARG A 414 50.69 -28.13 30.20
N ASP A 415 51.38 -27.93 29.09
CA ASP A 415 52.48 -28.79 28.63
C ASP A 415 52.10 -30.28 28.61
N GLY A 416 50.85 -30.55 28.23
CA GLY A 416 50.26 -31.90 28.18
C GLY A 416 49.78 -32.45 29.53
N GLN A 417 49.96 -31.74 30.64
CA GLN A 417 49.43 -32.12 31.96
C GLN A 417 48.14 -31.36 32.29
N PRO A 418 47.13 -32.00 32.90
CA PRO A 418 45.91 -31.31 33.34
C PRO A 418 46.21 -30.13 34.27
N VAL A 419 45.53 -29.00 34.04
CA VAL A 419 45.47 -27.89 34.99
C VAL A 419 44.29 -28.16 35.93
N ASP A 420 44.57 -28.29 37.22
CA ASP A 420 43.56 -28.63 38.23
C ASP A 420 42.40 -27.62 38.23
N GLY A 421 41.18 -28.13 38.06
CA GLY A 421 39.94 -27.34 38.08
C GLY A 421 39.68 -26.50 36.82
N ALA A 422 40.55 -26.56 35.81
CA ALA A 422 40.39 -25.82 34.56
C ALA A 422 39.50 -26.59 33.57
N THR A 423 38.20 -26.61 33.85
CA THR A 423 37.19 -27.40 33.11
C THR A 423 36.18 -26.55 32.34
N ASP A 424 36.44 -25.26 32.18
CA ASP A 424 35.61 -24.31 31.44
C ASP A 424 36.15 -24.06 30.01
N PRO A 425 35.32 -23.57 29.06
CA PRO A 425 35.79 -23.17 27.73
C PRO A 425 36.74 -21.95 27.75
N GLN A 426 36.89 -21.30 28.91
CA GLN A 426 37.87 -20.26 29.18
C GLN A 426 38.81 -20.69 30.30
N LEU A 427 40.09 -20.31 30.19
CA LEU A 427 41.10 -20.46 31.24
C LEU A 427 41.71 -19.10 31.56
N THR A 428 41.38 -18.57 32.73
CA THR A 428 42.04 -17.37 33.26
C THR A 428 43.11 -17.74 34.27
N LEU A 429 44.31 -17.20 34.09
CA LEU A 429 45.46 -17.42 34.97
C LEU A 429 46.03 -16.10 35.42
N LEU A 430 46.33 -15.98 36.72
CA LEU A 430 47.25 -14.95 37.19
C LEU A 430 48.68 -15.36 36.86
N VAL A 431 49.39 -14.49 36.16
CA VAL A 431 50.80 -14.65 35.89
C VAL A 431 51.57 -14.17 37.13
N SER A 432 51.94 -15.12 37.99
CA SER A 432 52.54 -14.85 39.31
C SER A 432 54.04 -15.12 39.37
N SER A 433 54.61 -15.75 38.34
CA SER A 433 56.04 -16.04 38.25
C SER A 433 56.53 -16.07 36.80
N LEU A 434 57.77 -15.61 36.57
CA LEU A 434 58.47 -15.71 35.28
C LEU A 434 58.71 -17.16 34.84
N SER A 435 58.68 -18.14 35.77
CA SER A 435 58.78 -19.56 35.42
C SER A 435 57.57 -20.10 34.65
N GLN A 436 56.51 -19.28 34.51
CA GLN A 436 55.34 -19.59 33.68
C GLN A 436 55.58 -19.32 32.18
N ASP A 437 56.70 -18.71 31.81
CA ASP A 437 57.08 -18.46 30.42
C ASP A 437 57.30 -19.76 29.62
N GLY A 438 56.82 -19.77 28.38
CA GLY A 438 56.94 -20.89 27.45
C GLY A 438 56.01 -22.07 27.73
N GLN A 439 55.09 -21.94 28.69
CA GLN A 439 54.09 -22.96 28.99
C GLN A 439 53.05 -23.01 27.87
N GLY A 440 52.85 -24.18 27.28
CA GLY A 440 51.85 -24.43 26.25
C GLY A 440 50.49 -24.78 26.85
N TYR A 441 49.44 -24.07 26.44
CA TYR A 441 48.05 -24.30 26.84
C TYR A 441 47.23 -24.78 25.65
N ARG A 442 46.58 -25.94 25.81
CA ARG A 442 45.59 -26.46 24.86
C ARG A 442 44.41 -27.02 25.63
N CYS A 443 43.24 -27.06 25.01
CA CYS A 443 42.06 -27.62 25.62
C CYS A 443 41.74 -28.97 24.97
N LEU A 444 41.66 -30.01 25.80
CA LEU A 444 41.06 -31.29 25.41
C LEU A 444 39.56 -31.13 25.61
N VAL A 445 38.81 -31.36 24.54
CA VAL A 445 37.35 -31.36 24.55
C VAL A 445 36.90 -32.80 24.33
N GLN A 446 36.10 -33.34 25.24
CA GLN A 446 35.63 -34.72 25.16
C GLN A 446 34.12 -34.79 25.29
N ASN A 447 33.55 -35.83 24.70
CA ASN A 447 32.19 -36.29 24.99
C ASN A 447 32.15 -37.82 24.92
N ALA A 448 30.95 -38.41 25.04
CA ALA A 448 30.77 -39.86 24.99
C ALA A 448 31.15 -40.52 23.64
N TYR A 449 31.28 -39.74 22.57
CA TYR A 449 31.55 -40.21 21.20
C TYR A 449 33.01 -40.05 20.78
N GLY A 450 33.81 -39.32 21.55
CA GLY A 450 35.24 -39.19 21.32
C GLY A 450 35.81 -37.92 21.94
N GLU A 451 36.99 -37.54 21.45
CA GLU A 451 37.73 -36.38 21.90
C GLU A 451 38.34 -35.64 20.73
N ASP A 452 38.52 -34.34 20.91
CA ASP A 452 39.33 -33.49 20.05
C ASP A 452 40.15 -32.56 20.94
N THR A 453 41.39 -32.30 20.52
CA THR A 453 42.31 -31.45 21.27
C THR A 453 42.66 -30.24 20.44
N SER A 454 42.48 -29.06 21.01
CA SER A 454 42.84 -27.82 20.33
C SER A 454 44.32 -27.79 19.96
N ALA A 455 44.67 -26.95 18.99
CA ALA A 455 46.05 -26.50 18.85
C ALA A 455 46.53 -25.83 20.15
N SER A 456 47.84 -25.86 20.40
CA SER A 456 48.43 -25.26 21.60
C SER A 456 48.70 -23.78 21.40
N ALA A 457 48.19 -22.96 22.31
CA ALA A 457 48.62 -21.59 22.55
C ALA A 457 49.88 -21.59 23.42
N GLN A 458 50.78 -20.64 23.22
CA GLN A 458 51.94 -20.39 24.07
C GLN A 458 51.64 -19.24 25.03
N LEU A 459 51.92 -19.43 26.33
CA LEU A 459 52.01 -18.33 27.28
C LEU A 459 53.44 -17.82 27.30
N SER A 460 53.64 -16.59 26.85
CA SER A 460 54.89 -15.85 27.04
C SER A 460 54.75 -14.92 28.24
N VAL A 461 55.64 -15.05 29.21
CA VAL A 461 55.64 -14.23 30.43
C VAL A 461 56.88 -13.36 30.46
N THR A 462 56.67 -12.07 30.68
CA THR A 462 57.77 -11.09 30.76
C THR A 462 57.73 -10.29 32.05
N ALA A 463 58.90 -9.85 32.50
CA ALA A 463 59.00 -8.87 33.60
C ALA A 463 58.68 -7.44 33.13
N ASN A 464 58.56 -7.23 31.81
CA ASN A 464 58.26 -5.94 31.22
C ASN A 464 56.82 -5.52 31.54
N GLN A 465 56.60 -4.22 31.73
CA GLN A 465 55.26 -3.66 31.90
C GLN A 465 54.72 -3.16 30.57
N ARG A 466 53.40 -2.95 30.49
CA ARG A 466 52.80 -2.42 29.26
C ARG A 466 53.24 -0.97 29.04
N PRO A 467 53.49 -0.56 27.79
CA PRO A 467 53.79 0.83 27.47
C PRO A 467 52.56 1.70 27.70
N GLN A 468 52.78 2.96 28.09
CA GLN A 468 51.75 3.95 28.42
C GLN A 468 51.57 4.96 27.26
N PRO A 469 50.64 4.74 26.32
CA PRO A 469 50.38 5.67 25.22
C PRO A 469 49.71 6.96 25.70
N GLN A 470 50.05 8.07 25.04
CA GLN A 470 49.46 9.39 25.20
C GLN A 470 49.15 10.01 23.83
N ILE A 471 47.93 10.54 23.69
CA ILE A 471 47.51 11.30 22.50
C ILE A 471 47.66 12.81 22.83
N GLU A 472 48.65 13.46 22.23
CA GLU A 472 48.90 14.91 22.35
C GLU A 472 47.93 15.72 21.48
N TRP A 473 47.67 15.25 20.26
CA TRP A 473 46.66 15.80 19.35
C TRP A 473 45.92 14.67 18.64
N PRO A 474 44.60 14.81 18.39
CA PRO A 474 43.73 15.95 18.73
C PRO A 474 43.52 16.14 20.24
N GLN A 475 43.19 17.35 20.69
CA GLN A 475 42.87 17.66 22.10
C GLN A 475 41.43 17.20 22.44
N PRO A 476 41.05 17.03 23.72
CA PRO A 476 39.67 16.66 24.04
C PRO A 476 38.71 17.75 23.56
N GLY A 477 37.66 17.36 22.84
CA GLY A 477 36.68 18.30 22.27
C GLY A 477 37.07 18.92 20.93
N THR A 478 38.15 18.47 20.27
CA THR A 478 38.43 18.86 18.88
C THR A 478 37.25 18.51 17.96
N THR A 479 36.83 19.48 17.14
CA THR A 479 35.79 19.31 16.12
C THR A 479 36.38 19.15 14.72
N PHE A 480 35.57 18.75 13.75
CA PHE A 480 35.98 18.66 12.35
C PHE A 480 34.90 19.13 11.37
N ARG A 481 35.34 19.49 10.16
CA ARG A 481 34.50 19.68 8.98
C ARG A 481 34.88 18.68 7.91
N ALA A 482 33.93 18.35 7.03
CA ALA A 482 34.23 17.56 5.85
C ALA A 482 35.21 18.32 4.94
N GLY A 483 36.25 17.61 4.49
CA GLY A 483 37.36 18.19 3.75
C GLY A 483 38.53 18.71 4.59
N ASP A 484 38.40 18.78 5.92
CA ASP A 484 39.51 19.13 6.81
C ASP A 484 40.62 18.07 6.73
N SER A 485 41.86 18.51 6.90
CA SER A 485 42.98 17.62 7.17
C SER A 485 43.20 17.57 8.68
N LEU A 486 42.78 16.48 9.30
CA LEU A 486 42.98 16.25 10.73
C LEU A 486 44.34 15.61 10.95
N SER A 487 45.11 16.15 11.90
CA SER A 487 46.38 15.58 12.32
C SER A 487 46.24 14.85 13.64
N PHE A 488 47.08 13.85 13.82
CA PHE A 488 47.30 13.20 15.10
C PHE A 488 48.76 13.28 15.49
N ARG A 489 49.01 13.33 16.79
CA ARG A 489 50.34 13.25 17.38
C ARG A 489 50.24 12.61 18.76
N GLY A 490 51.20 11.77 19.07
CA GLY A 490 51.28 11.14 20.38
C GLY A 490 52.53 10.31 20.54
N TYR A 491 52.56 9.60 21.64
CA TYR A 491 53.72 8.85 22.03
C TYR A 491 53.40 7.76 23.04
N ALA A 492 54.38 6.95 23.40
CA ALA A 492 54.27 6.09 24.57
C ALA A 492 55.55 6.06 25.37
N ASP A 493 55.41 6.03 26.69
CA ASP A 493 56.50 5.77 27.62
C ASP A 493 56.34 4.37 28.19
N ASP A 494 57.40 3.58 28.13
CA ASP A 494 57.50 2.26 28.73
C ASP A 494 58.23 2.35 30.07
N PRO A 495 57.75 1.71 31.15
CA PRO A 495 58.38 1.82 32.46
C PRO A 495 59.85 1.35 32.48
N GLU A 496 60.19 0.36 31.66
CA GLU A 496 61.53 -0.23 31.59
C GLU A 496 62.41 0.42 30.51
N ALA A 497 61.85 0.72 29.33
CA ALA A 497 62.59 1.26 28.19
C ALA A 497 62.57 2.79 28.10
N GLY A 498 61.76 3.48 28.91
CA GLY A 498 61.52 4.91 28.79
C GLY A 498 60.73 5.22 27.51
N ARG A 499 61.07 6.32 26.82
CA ARG A 499 60.34 6.74 25.62
C ARG A 499 60.45 5.70 24.50
N LEU A 500 59.33 5.16 24.04
CA LEU A 500 59.31 4.25 22.89
C LEU A 500 59.54 5.02 21.57
N PRO A 501 60.26 4.41 20.59
CA PRO A 501 60.42 4.99 19.26
C PRO A 501 59.09 4.96 18.49
N ASP A 502 58.91 5.86 17.51
CA ASP A 502 57.72 5.91 16.67
C ASP A 502 57.39 4.57 15.99
N SER A 503 58.40 3.75 15.68
CA SER A 503 58.26 2.39 15.14
C SER A 503 57.39 1.46 16.00
N ALA A 504 57.23 1.76 17.29
CA ALA A 504 56.40 1.03 18.25
C ALA A 504 54.93 1.48 18.27
N LEU A 505 54.58 2.56 17.56
CA LEU A 505 53.25 3.15 17.59
C LEU A 505 52.46 2.74 16.35
N THR A 506 51.17 2.47 16.53
CA THR A 506 50.22 2.22 15.44
C THR A 506 48.95 3.00 15.70
N TRP A 507 48.53 3.80 14.73
CA TRP A 507 47.31 4.60 14.80
C TRP A 507 46.26 4.06 13.85
N TRP A 508 44.99 4.20 14.19
CA TRP A 508 43.90 4.04 13.23
C TRP A 508 42.71 4.88 13.64
N VAL A 509 41.85 5.19 12.70
CA VAL A 509 40.64 5.97 12.91
C VAL A 509 39.45 5.06 12.63
N VAL A 510 38.50 5.07 13.55
CA VAL A 510 37.17 4.50 13.38
C VAL A 510 36.21 5.65 13.15
N TRP A 511 35.40 5.55 12.11
CA TRP A 511 34.34 6.49 11.83
C TRP A 511 33.04 5.98 12.44
N HIS A 512 32.43 6.79 13.28
CA HIS A 512 31.17 6.48 13.94
C HIS A 512 30.04 7.24 13.25
N HIS A 513 28.88 6.59 13.15
CA HIS A 513 27.64 7.29 12.89
C HIS A 513 26.46 6.61 13.55
N ALA A 514 25.55 7.43 14.07
CA ALA A 514 24.51 7.05 15.00
C ALA A 514 25.05 6.14 16.10
N ARG A 515 24.79 4.83 15.99
CA ARG A 515 25.19 3.84 16.99
C ARG A 515 26.02 2.69 16.43
N HIS A 516 26.62 2.85 15.25
CA HIS A 516 27.57 1.89 14.69
C HIS A 516 28.82 2.56 14.10
N THR A 517 29.77 1.74 13.65
CA THR A 517 31.10 2.19 13.24
C THR A 517 31.57 1.58 11.94
N HIS A 518 32.37 2.32 11.19
CA HIS A 518 33.09 1.91 9.99
C HIS A 518 34.59 2.15 10.16
N PRO A 519 35.45 1.43 9.43
CA PRO A 519 36.86 1.82 9.30
C PRO A 519 36.97 3.24 8.72
N GLY A 520 37.77 4.11 9.36
CA GLY A 520 38.01 5.48 8.92
C GLY A 520 39.32 5.60 8.12
N ALA A 521 40.46 5.65 8.82
CA ALA A 521 41.78 5.87 8.22
C ALA A 521 42.86 5.07 8.94
N GLY A 522 43.94 4.74 8.24
CA GLY A 522 45.01 3.87 8.75
C GLY A 522 44.78 2.39 8.43
N PRO A 523 45.52 1.47 9.07
CA PRO A 523 46.47 1.72 10.14
C PRO A 523 47.70 2.53 9.68
N PHE A 524 48.17 3.45 10.52
CA PHE A 524 49.42 4.19 10.35
C PHE A 524 50.44 3.62 11.34
N ALA A 525 51.24 2.66 10.88
CA ALA A 525 52.26 2.02 11.70
C ALA A 525 53.59 2.79 11.63
N GLY A 526 54.27 2.88 12.76
CA GLY A 526 55.64 3.36 12.86
C GLY A 526 55.81 4.88 12.85
N VAL A 527 54.79 5.63 13.25
CA VAL A 527 54.78 7.09 13.24
C VAL A 527 54.29 7.69 14.56
N GLY A 528 54.95 8.74 15.06
CA GLY A 528 54.50 9.52 16.22
C GLY A 528 53.49 10.61 15.88
N GLU A 529 53.41 10.98 14.60
CA GLU A 529 52.44 11.93 14.07
C GLU A 529 52.02 11.58 12.65
N GLY A 530 50.86 12.09 12.24
CA GLY A 530 50.31 11.89 10.92
C GLY A 530 49.02 12.65 10.74
N GLY A 531 48.24 12.27 9.74
CA GLY A 531 46.93 12.86 9.52
C GLY A 531 46.15 12.17 8.43
N TRP A 532 44.86 12.47 8.37
CA TRP A 532 43.96 12.01 7.33
C TRP A 532 43.07 13.17 6.90
N ARG A 533 42.50 13.03 5.70
CA ARG A 533 41.53 13.98 5.19
C ARG A 533 40.13 13.47 5.46
N VAL A 534 39.27 14.30 6.05
CA VAL A 534 37.86 13.98 6.20
C VAL A 534 37.22 13.97 4.81
N PRO A 535 36.54 12.89 4.38
CA PRO A 535 35.89 12.83 3.07
C PRO A 535 34.84 13.93 2.91
N VAL A 536 34.77 14.47 1.69
CA VAL A 536 33.71 15.44 1.31
C VAL A 536 32.46 14.75 0.78
N VAL A 537 32.55 13.47 0.40
CA VAL A 537 31.41 12.61 0.06
C VAL A 537 31.41 11.49 1.10
N ASN A 538 30.36 11.41 1.91
CA ASN A 538 30.20 10.42 2.98
C ASN A 538 28.72 10.34 3.38
N GLU A 539 28.40 9.57 4.44
CA GLU A 539 27.11 9.64 5.14
C GLU A 539 26.68 11.08 5.42
N THR A 540 25.39 11.28 5.26
CA THR A 540 24.73 12.57 5.21
C THR A 540 23.93 12.85 6.48
N ASP A 541 23.77 11.89 7.37
CA ASP A 541 23.29 12.11 8.73
C ASP A 541 24.26 13.03 9.52
N PRO A 542 23.75 13.98 10.32
CA PRO A 542 24.59 14.83 11.18
C PRO A 542 25.19 14.10 12.40
N ASP A 543 24.65 12.96 12.84
CA ASP A 543 25.13 12.19 13.99
C ASP A 543 26.31 11.30 13.58
N VAL A 544 27.46 11.94 13.32
CA VAL A 544 28.70 11.27 12.94
C VAL A 544 29.82 11.71 13.88
N TRP A 545 30.87 10.92 14.08
CA TRP A 545 32.11 11.36 14.73
C TRP A 545 33.29 10.47 14.34
N TYR A 546 34.52 10.91 14.61
CA TYR A 546 35.70 10.06 14.43
C TYR A 546 36.29 9.71 15.79
N ARG A 547 36.69 8.45 15.96
CA ARG A 547 37.50 7.97 17.08
C ARG A 547 38.88 7.58 16.58
N LEU A 548 39.88 8.34 16.99
CA LEU A 548 41.28 8.03 16.73
C LEU A 548 41.80 7.10 17.83
N TYR A 549 42.42 5.99 17.45
CA TYR A 549 43.10 5.06 18.34
C TYR A 549 44.61 5.16 18.19
N LEU A 550 45.31 4.97 19.31
CA LEU A 550 46.76 4.80 19.41
C LEU A 550 47.05 3.50 20.14
N ARG A 551 47.70 2.55 19.47
CA ARG A 551 48.33 1.38 20.08
C ARG A 551 49.83 1.60 20.18
N ALA A 552 50.39 1.44 21.36
CA ALA A 552 51.83 1.33 21.56
C ALA A 552 52.19 -0.14 21.81
N THR A 553 53.24 -0.64 21.17
CA THR A 553 53.76 -1.99 21.37
C THR A 553 55.26 -1.91 21.68
N ASP A 554 55.69 -2.38 22.84
CA ASP A 554 57.10 -2.34 23.23
C ASP A 554 57.94 -3.41 22.50
N SER A 555 59.25 -3.45 22.79
CA SER A 555 60.17 -4.43 22.19
C SER A 555 59.96 -5.86 22.69
N ALA A 556 59.27 -6.05 23.82
CA ALA A 556 58.87 -7.36 24.32
C ALA A 556 57.61 -7.88 23.60
N GLY A 557 56.84 -7.01 22.95
CA GLY A 557 55.59 -7.28 22.25
C GLY A 557 54.33 -6.91 23.05
N LEU A 558 54.47 -6.33 24.25
CA LEU A 558 53.32 -5.89 25.05
C LEU A 558 52.72 -4.64 24.46
N ALA A 559 51.38 -4.57 24.49
CA ALA A 559 50.67 -3.42 23.94
C ALA A 559 49.61 -2.84 24.87
N GLN A 560 49.37 -1.54 24.69
CA GLN A 560 48.25 -0.79 25.27
C GLN A 560 47.61 0.11 24.19
N VAL A 561 46.30 0.34 24.31
CA VAL A 561 45.52 1.16 23.37
C VAL A 561 44.85 2.31 24.13
N LEU A 562 44.92 3.51 23.56
CA LEU A 562 44.20 4.72 23.98
C LEU A 562 43.37 5.26 22.79
N TYR A 563 42.32 6.03 23.06
CA TYR A 563 41.53 6.66 21.98
C TYR A 563 41.14 8.11 22.27
N ARG A 564 40.71 8.82 21.20
CA ARG A 564 40.19 10.20 21.24
C ARG A 564 39.05 10.40 20.24
N ASP A 565 37.93 10.93 20.72
CA ASP A 565 36.76 11.28 19.89
C ASP A 565 36.82 12.72 19.37
N MET A 566 36.35 12.93 18.15
CA MET A 566 36.19 14.23 17.48
C MET A 566 34.82 14.30 16.80
N HIS A 567 34.04 15.35 17.08
CA HIS A 567 32.67 15.51 16.56
C HIS A 567 32.60 16.56 15.43
N PRO A 568 31.63 16.47 14.50
CA PRO A 568 31.51 17.38 13.37
C PRO A 568 30.98 18.74 13.80
N GLU A 569 31.33 19.75 13.01
CA GLU A 569 30.59 21.01 13.00
C GLU A 569 29.43 20.92 12.01
N LEU A 570 28.24 21.34 12.44
CA LEU A 570 27.01 21.24 11.65
C LEU A 570 26.53 22.61 11.16
N CYS A 571 25.85 22.63 10.01
CA CYS A 571 25.06 23.77 9.55
C CYS A 571 23.65 23.33 9.15
N THR A 572 22.76 24.29 8.87
CA THR A 572 21.39 24.01 8.40
C THR A 572 21.24 24.44 6.94
N LEU A 573 20.79 23.50 6.12
CA LEU A 573 20.46 23.70 4.72
C LEU A 573 18.94 23.79 4.54
N ARG A 574 18.49 24.65 3.62
CA ARG A 574 17.06 24.88 3.36
C ARG A 574 16.75 24.81 1.88
N LEU A 575 15.61 24.23 1.53
CA LEU A 575 15.04 24.21 0.20
C LEU A 575 13.66 24.85 0.21
N GLU A 576 13.47 25.82 -0.68
CA GLU A 576 12.21 26.52 -0.88
C GLU A 576 11.71 26.30 -2.32
N GLY A 577 10.40 26.23 -2.51
CA GLY A 577 9.76 26.05 -3.81
C GLY A 577 8.23 26.11 -3.64
N PRO A 578 7.45 25.68 -4.64
CA PRO A 578 6.01 25.47 -4.45
C PRO A 578 5.76 24.59 -3.20
N PRO A 579 4.97 25.05 -2.22
CA PRO A 579 4.68 24.26 -1.01
C PRO A 579 4.04 22.93 -1.40
N GLY A 580 4.44 21.82 -0.78
CA GLY A 580 3.90 20.49 -1.09
C GLY A 580 4.63 19.76 -2.23
N LEU A 581 5.59 20.39 -2.91
CA LEU A 581 6.45 19.71 -3.87
C LEU A 581 7.41 18.77 -3.15
N VAL A 582 7.53 17.52 -3.62
CA VAL A 582 8.46 16.54 -3.06
C VAL A 582 9.74 16.50 -3.89
N VAL A 583 10.88 16.62 -3.20
CA VAL A 583 12.23 16.52 -3.78
C VAL A 583 12.99 15.37 -3.14
N ASN A 584 14.02 14.88 -3.82
CA ASN A 584 14.93 13.89 -3.26
C ASN A 584 16.19 14.59 -2.74
N ILE A 585 16.51 14.38 -1.46
CA ILE A 585 17.71 14.85 -0.78
C ILE A 585 18.47 13.61 -0.30
N ASP A 586 19.60 13.32 -0.95
CA ASP A 586 20.49 12.21 -0.62
C ASP A 586 19.81 10.83 -0.58
N GLY A 587 18.85 10.61 -1.49
CA GLY A 587 18.08 9.38 -1.59
C GLY A 587 16.78 9.39 -0.75
N LYS A 588 16.54 10.42 0.07
CA LYS A 588 15.33 10.55 0.91
C LYS A 588 14.38 11.60 0.35
N LEU A 589 13.09 11.29 0.29
CA LEU A 589 12.07 12.25 -0.16
C LEU A 589 11.77 13.29 0.93
N ALA A 590 11.65 14.56 0.53
CA ALA A 590 11.34 15.67 1.42
C ALA A 590 10.35 16.63 0.76
N THR A 591 9.33 17.04 1.50
CA THR A 591 8.31 18.00 1.04
C THR A 591 8.75 19.43 1.30
N LEU A 592 8.57 20.33 0.34
CA LEU A 592 8.94 21.73 0.46
C LEU A 592 7.90 22.58 1.23
N PRO A 593 8.34 23.59 2.01
CA PRO A 593 9.73 23.94 2.27
C PRO A 593 10.42 22.93 3.20
N ALA A 594 11.65 22.55 2.87
CA ALA A 594 12.43 21.57 3.63
C ALA A 594 13.63 22.24 4.33
N SER A 595 13.96 21.80 5.55
CA SER A 595 15.14 22.24 6.31
C SER A 595 15.82 21.04 6.92
N PHE A 596 17.12 20.87 6.72
CA PHE A 596 17.88 19.70 7.16
C PHE A 596 19.30 20.06 7.60
N PRO A 597 19.83 19.40 8.65
CA PRO A 597 21.22 19.60 9.08
C PRO A 597 22.21 18.92 8.13
N SER A 598 23.45 19.41 8.11
CA SER A 598 24.57 18.77 7.40
C SER A 598 25.89 19.06 8.10
N VAL A 599 26.82 18.11 8.06
CA VAL A 599 28.23 18.39 8.38
C VAL A 599 28.74 19.47 7.43
N ILE A 600 29.40 20.50 7.98
CA ILE A 600 29.98 21.59 7.18
C ILE A 600 31.05 21.02 6.25
N GLY A 601 31.04 21.43 4.98
CA GLY A 601 31.97 20.95 3.96
C GLY A 601 31.56 19.64 3.28
N LEU A 602 30.45 19.00 3.71
CA LEU A 602 29.96 17.75 3.14
C LEU A 602 29.18 18.03 1.85
N GLN A 603 29.38 17.18 0.84
CA GLN A 603 28.61 17.19 -0.39
C GLN A 603 27.23 16.57 -0.15
N ARG A 604 26.21 17.29 -0.58
CA ARG A 604 24.80 16.87 -0.60
C ARG A 604 24.35 16.75 -2.03
N THR A 605 23.52 15.76 -2.31
CA THR A 605 22.92 15.52 -3.61
C THR A 605 21.43 15.83 -3.52
N ILE A 606 20.97 16.79 -4.30
CA ILE A 606 19.56 17.19 -4.34
C ILE A 606 19.07 16.93 -5.75
N GLU A 607 18.07 16.06 -5.90
CA GLU A 607 17.38 15.84 -7.17
C GLU A 607 15.97 16.39 -7.09
N VAL A 608 15.62 17.20 -8.09
CA VAL A 608 14.29 17.78 -8.22
C VAL A 608 13.55 17.19 -9.42
N PRO A 609 12.24 16.95 -9.31
CA PRO A 609 11.47 16.37 -10.40
C PRO A 609 11.34 17.36 -11.57
N ALA A 610 11.39 16.89 -12.81
CA ALA A 610 11.19 17.76 -13.98
C ALA A 610 9.78 18.37 -14.02
N TRP A 611 8.82 17.63 -13.47
CA TRP A 611 7.40 17.94 -13.43
C TRP A 611 6.83 17.40 -12.14
N TYR A 612 5.91 18.13 -11.53
CA TYR A 612 5.30 17.68 -10.28
C TYR A 612 3.88 18.21 -10.14
N VAL A 613 2.96 17.37 -9.67
CA VAL A 613 1.59 17.77 -9.38
C VAL A 613 1.50 18.05 -7.89
N VAL A 614 1.14 19.27 -7.51
CA VAL A 614 0.78 19.60 -6.12
C VAL A 614 -0.70 19.96 -6.08
N GLY A 615 -1.48 19.09 -5.46
CA GLY A 615 -2.94 19.19 -5.44
C GLY A 615 -3.49 19.20 -6.88
N ASP A 616 -3.87 20.39 -7.32
CA ASP A 616 -4.56 20.65 -8.58
C ASP A 616 -3.69 21.35 -9.64
N SER A 617 -2.43 21.60 -9.32
CA SER A 617 -1.51 22.39 -10.13
C SER A 617 -0.39 21.50 -10.65
N LEU A 618 -0.14 21.54 -11.96
CA LEU A 618 1.03 20.91 -12.58
C LEU A 618 2.16 21.94 -12.67
N TYR A 619 3.28 21.63 -12.05
CA TYR A 619 4.47 22.47 -12.02
C TYR A 619 5.53 21.93 -12.98
N ARG A 620 6.09 22.80 -13.82
CA ARG A 620 7.26 22.53 -14.67
C ARG A 620 8.53 23.07 -14.02
N TRP A 621 9.56 22.24 -13.88
CA TRP A 621 10.89 22.68 -13.46
C TRP A 621 11.44 23.72 -14.42
N GLN A 622 11.90 24.86 -13.89
CA GLN A 622 12.59 25.88 -14.69
C GLN A 622 14.09 25.84 -14.42
N ARG A 623 14.46 26.11 -13.17
CA ARG A 623 15.85 26.27 -12.72
C ARG A 623 15.89 26.51 -11.22
N TRP A 624 17.10 26.52 -10.68
CA TRP A 624 17.37 27.09 -9.37
C TRP A 624 17.41 28.62 -9.46
N ALA A 625 16.99 29.31 -8.41
CA ALA A 625 16.93 30.78 -8.37
C ALA A 625 18.31 31.46 -8.52
N ASP A 626 19.40 30.72 -8.31
CA ASP A 626 20.78 31.18 -8.56
C ASP A 626 21.27 30.90 -10.00
N GLY A 627 20.38 30.46 -10.89
CA GLY A 627 20.64 30.28 -12.32
C GLY A 627 21.10 28.89 -12.75
N TYR A 628 21.34 27.97 -11.80
CA TYR A 628 21.67 26.58 -12.12
C TYR A 628 20.47 25.88 -12.79
N ARG A 629 20.69 25.07 -13.83
CA ARG A 629 19.60 24.53 -14.68
C ARG A 629 19.37 23.02 -14.56
N GLU A 630 20.39 22.28 -14.15
CA GLU A 630 20.27 20.83 -13.98
C GLU A 630 19.39 20.49 -12.78
N ARG A 631 18.64 19.39 -12.90
CA ARG A 631 17.72 18.90 -11.86
C ARG A 631 18.43 18.18 -10.72
N LEU A 632 19.45 17.41 -11.07
CA LEU A 632 20.38 16.85 -10.10
C LEU A 632 21.42 17.91 -9.78
N ARG A 633 21.57 18.24 -8.51
CA ARG A 633 22.53 19.25 -8.05
C ARG A 633 23.31 18.72 -6.86
N GLN A 634 24.62 18.67 -7.02
CA GLN A 634 25.54 18.45 -5.91
C GLN A 634 25.94 19.79 -5.29
N VAL A 635 25.82 19.93 -3.98
CA VAL A 635 26.15 21.16 -3.24
C VAL A 635 27.06 20.84 -2.06
N ILE A 636 28.02 21.70 -1.78
CA ILE A 636 28.84 21.60 -0.57
C ILE A 636 28.17 22.43 0.54
N ALA A 637 27.93 21.81 1.69
CA ALA A 637 27.32 22.45 2.85
C ALA A 637 28.22 23.59 3.37
N PRO A 638 27.82 24.88 3.25
CA PRO A 638 28.65 26.00 3.70
C PRO A 638 28.53 26.21 5.21
N ALA A 639 29.55 26.80 5.84
CA ALA A 639 29.59 26.97 7.30
C ALA A 639 28.40 27.78 7.87
N ALA A 640 27.92 28.80 7.14
CA ALA A 640 26.78 29.61 7.55
C ALA A 640 25.41 28.94 7.29
N GLY A 641 25.38 27.76 6.67
CA GLY A 641 24.17 27.20 6.07
C GLY A 641 23.76 27.96 4.80
N ARG A 642 22.76 27.45 4.08
CA ARG A 642 22.26 28.08 2.84
C ARG A 642 20.83 27.70 2.54
N THR A 643 20.09 28.64 1.97
CA THR A 643 18.79 28.39 1.34
C THR A 643 18.96 28.33 -0.17
N TRP A 644 18.45 27.27 -0.79
CA TRP A 644 18.26 27.21 -2.24
C TRP A 644 16.78 27.29 -2.56
N ARG A 645 16.43 28.14 -3.53
CA ARG A 645 15.06 28.29 -4.00
C ARG A 645 14.92 27.67 -5.38
N LEU A 646 13.91 26.83 -5.54
CA LEU A 646 13.52 26.17 -6.78
C LEU A 646 12.51 27.05 -7.51
N GLU A 647 12.77 27.33 -8.78
CA GLU A 647 11.81 28.00 -9.65
C GLU A 647 11.08 26.93 -10.46
N TYR A 648 9.79 26.80 -10.17
CA TYR A 648 8.85 26.03 -10.97
C TYR A 648 7.80 26.98 -11.56
N GLU A 649 7.37 26.68 -12.78
CA GLU A 649 6.27 27.35 -13.44
C GLU A 649 5.00 26.52 -13.24
N ALA A 650 3.98 27.10 -12.62
CA ALA A 650 2.65 26.49 -12.61
C ALA A 650 2.05 26.59 -14.02
N LEU A 651 1.65 25.46 -14.59
CA LEU A 651 0.96 25.46 -15.88
C LEU A 651 -0.49 25.93 -15.71
N PRO A 652 -1.03 26.70 -16.67
CA PRO A 652 -2.42 27.13 -16.66
C PRO A 652 -3.33 25.95 -17.06
N LEU A 653 -3.65 25.10 -16.08
CA LEU A 653 -4.59 24.00 -16.28
C LEU A 653 -6.04 24.51 -16.41
N GLY A 654 -6.88 23.71 -17.04
CA GLY A 654 -8.31 23.88 -17.19
C GLY A 654 -9.10 23.72 -15.89
N GLN A 655 -10.41 23.54 -16.04
CA GLN A 655 -11.40 23.44 -14.97
C GLN A 655 -12.19 22.13 -15.04
N GLY A 656 -11.65 21.13 -15.74
CA GLY A 656 -12.23 19.80 -15.85
C GLY A 656 -12.35 19.10 -14.50
N SER A 657 -13.25 18.12 -14.43
CA SER A 657 -13.56 17.35 -13.23
C SER A 657 -13.46 15.84 -13.42
N GLY A 658 -13.11 15.36 -14.63
CA GLY A 658 -13.07 13.94 -14.97
C GLY A 658 -13.78 13.61 -16.26
N LEU A 659 -13.97 12.33 -16.55
CA LEU A 659 -14.87 11.83 -17.58
C LEU A 659 -16.01 11.08 -16.94
N TRP A 660 -17.16 11.12 -17.58
CA TRP A 660 -18.24 10.23 -17.15
C TRP A 660 -17.98 8.84 -17.71
N ALA A 661 -18.30 7.84 -16.92
CA ALA A 661 -18.05 6.46 -17.21
C ALA A 661 -19.37 5.71 -17.14
N ALA A 662 -19.70 4.97 -18.19
CA ALA A 662 -20.77 3.99 -18.20
C ALA A 662 -20.13 2.60 -18.26
N TYR A 663 -20.49 1.76 -17.31
CA TYR A 663 -19.97 0.41 -17.14
C TYR A 663 -21.09 -0.60 -17.38
N TYR A 664 -20.78 -1.69 -18.08
CA TYR A 664 -21.75 -2.67 -18.55
C TYR A 664 -21.32 -4.06 -18.10
N ASP A 665 -22.24 -4.82 -17.52
CA ASP A 665 -22.16 -6.28 -17.46
C ASP A 665 -22.44 -6.81 -18.87
N ASP A 666 -21.39 -7.21 -19.58
CA ASP A 666 -21.39 -7.30 -21.04
C ASP A 666 -20.74 -8.62 -21.51
N PRO A 667 -21.47 -9.75 -21.42
CA PRO A 667 -20.98 -11.07 -21.81
C PRO A 667 -20.59 -11.19 -23.28
N GLU A 668 -21.15 -10.36 -24.15
CA GLU A 668 -20.87 -10.36 -25.59
C GLU A 668 -19.77 -9.36 -25.98
N LEU A 669 -19.35 -8.48 -25.05
CA LEU A 669 -18.30 -7.47 -25.20
C LEU A 669 -18.52 -6.51 -26.38
N ASP A 670 -19.78 -6.18 -26.63
CA ASP A 670 -20.21 -5.35 -27.76
C ASP A 670 -20.71 -3.96 -27.33
N LEU A 671 -20.79 -3.71 -26.02
CA LEU A 671 -21.36 -2.50 -25.40
C LEU A 671 -22.84 -2.30 -25.76
N ASP A 672 -23.57 -3.37 -26.08
CA ASP A 672 -25.01 -3.36 -26.34
C ASP A 672 -25.80 -3.72 -25.07
N GLY A 673 -26.52 -2.74 -24.52
CA GLY A 673 -27.30 -2.94 -23.29
C GLY A 673 -27.46 -1.65 -22.49
N GLU A 674 -28.14 -1.73 -21.36
CA GLU A 674 -28.20 -0.63 -20.39
C GLU A 674 -27.01 -0.72 -19.43
N PRO A 675 -26.37 0.42 -19.08
CA PRO A 675 -25.23 0.41 -18.17
C PRO A 675 -25.64 0.00 -16.76
N THR A 676 -24.85 -0.86 -16.14
CA THR A 676 -25.09 -1.35 -14.78
C THR A 676 -24.60 -0.37 -13.72
N LEU A 677 -23.57 0.40 -14.03
CA LEU A 677 -23.07 1.51 -13.20
C LEU A 677 -22.70 2.68 -14.10
N GLU A 678 -23.05 3.89 -13.65
CA GLU A 678 -22.52 5.10 -14.24
C GLU A 678 -22.02 6.06 -13.17
N ARG A 679 -20.85 6.67 -13.39
CA ARG A 679 -20.23 7.62 -12.43
C ARG A 679 -19.28 8.61 -13.11
N LEU A 680 -18.86 9.63 -12.35
CA LEU A 680 -17.77 10.52 -12.75
C LEU A 680 -16.43 9.94 -12.30
N ASP A 681 -15.58 9.58 -13.27
CA ASP A 681 -14.21 9.15 -13.04
C ASP A 681 -13.25 10.33 -13.22
N THR A 682 -12.66 10.78 -12.11
CA THR A 682 -11.87 12.03 -12.09
C THR A 682 -10.55 11.93 -12.86
N THR A 683 -9.98 10.75 -13.00
CA THR A 683 -8.79 10.44 -13.81
C THR A 683 -8.89 9.04 -14.38
N LEU A 684 -8.31 8.80 -15.56
CA LEU A 684 -8.26 7.50 -16.22
C LEU A 684 -6.92 6.81 -15.97
N HIS A 685 -6.79 6.20 -14.79
CA HIS A 685 -5.62 5.41 -14.42
C HIS A 685 -6.07 4.34 -13.43
N PHE A 686 -6.68 3.29 -13.98
CA PHE A 686 -7.29 2.21 -13.24
C PHE A 686 -6.48 0.94 -13.40
N ASN A 687 -6.31 0.24 -12.29
CA ASN A 687 -5.84 -1.13 -12.27
C ASN A 687 -6.77 -1.87 -11.33
N TRP A 688 -7.65 -2.66 -11.91
CA TRP A 688 -8.61 -3.48 -11.19
C TRP A 688 -8.06 -4.87 -10.90
N GLY A 689 -6.89 -5.25 -11.46
CA GLY A 689 -6.33 -6.59 -11.35
C GLY A 689 -7.35 -7.62 -11.84
N ASP A 690 -7.46 -8.79 -11.22
CA ASP A 690 -8.52 -9.76 -11.55
C ASP A 690 -9.91 -9.36 -10.98
N GLY A 691 -10.09 -8.08 -10.63
CA GLY A 691 -11.25 -7.51 -9.97
C GLY A 691 -12.15 -6.70 -10.89
N SER A 692 -13.26 -6.21 -10.34
CA SER A 692 -14.25 -5.43 -11.08
C SER A 692 -14.24 -3.95 -10.67
N PRO A 693 -14.51 -3.00 -11.58
CA PRO A 693 -14.66 -1.57 -11.26
C PRO A 693 -15.77 -1.23 -10.26
N ALA A 694 -16.74 -2.14 -10.09
CA ALA A 694 -17.76 -2.11 -9.04
C ALA A 694 -18.27 -3.53 -8.78
N PRO A 695 -17.62 -4.30 -7.89
CA PRO A 695 -17.88 -5.74 -7.71
C PRO A 695 -19.33 -6.11 -7.34
N ASP A 696 -20.08 -5.17 -6.76
CA ASP A 696 -21.49 -5.37 -6.40
C ASP A 696 -22.47 -5.19 -7.58
N GLN A 697 -21.99 -4.63 -8.70
CA GLN A 697 -22.83 -4.24 -9.83
C GLN A 697 -22.32 -4.79 -11.17
N LEU A 698 -21.03 -5.14 -11.27
CA LEU A 698 -20.40 -5.58 -12.50
C LEU A 698 -19.64 -6.89 -12.26
N PRO A 699 -19.55 -7.75 -13.27
CA PRO A 699 -18.75 -8.97 -13.16
C PRO A 699 -17.25 -8.64 -13.15
N ARG A 700 -16.42 -9.62 -12.76
CA ARG A 700 -14.95 -9.53 -12.80
C ARG A 700 -14.40 -9.63 -14.22
N ASP A 701 -14.93 -10.59 -14.96
CA ASP A 701 -14.66 -10.83 -16.37
C ASP A 701 -15.88 -10.40 -17.17
N TYR A 702 -15.71 -10.18 -18.47
CA TYR A 702 -16.82 -9.88 -19.38
C TYR A 702 -17.58 -8.60 -19.02
N PHE A 703 -16.85 -7.53 -18.71
CA PHE A 703 -17.45 -6.20 -18.59
C PHE A 703 -16.82 -5.27 -19.61
N THR A 704 -17.59 -4.26 -20.00
CA THR A 704 -17.09 -3.17 -20.84
C THR A 704 -17.30 -1.84 -20.16
N VAL A 705 -16.46 -0.88 -20.51
CA VAL A 705 -16.54 0.48 -19.98
C VAL A 705 -16.44 1.47 -21.12
N ARG A 706 -17.27 2.50 -21.03
CA ARG A 706 -17.35 3.58 -21.99
C ARG A 706 -17.23 4.90 -21.26
N TRP A 707 -16.05 5.50 -21.33
CA TRP A 707 -15.85 6.87 -20.88
C TRP A 707 -16.15 7.87 -21.98
N LYS A 708 -16.95 8.89 -21.69
CA LYS A 708 -17.16 10.02 -22.59
C LYS A 708 -16.92 11.35 -21.90
N GLY A 709 -16.42 12.28 -22.69
CA GLY A 709 -16.35 13.68 -22.31
C GLY A 709 -15.53 14.47 -23.31
N GLU A 710 -14.72 15.40 -22.81
CA GLU A 710 -13.79 16.16 -23.62
C GLU A 710 -12.40 16.14 -22.97
N VAL A 711 -11.36 16.11 -23.79
CA VAL A 711 -9.99 16.39 -23.36
C VAL A 711 -9.58 17.79 -23.80
N GLN A 712 -8.90 18.53 -22.93
CA GLN A 712 -8.39 19.87 -23.22
C GLN A 712 -6.86 19.88 -23.35
N ALA A 713 -6.36 20.27 -24.52
CA ALA A 713 -4.94 20.50 -24.74
C ALA A 713 -4.41 21.68 -23.90
N VAL A 714 -3.23 21.51 -23.28
CA VAL A 714 -2.54 22.61 -22.58
C VAL A 714 -1.80 23.52 -23.56
N PHE A 715 -1.22 22.95 -24.61
CA PHE A 715 -0.38 23.63 -25.60
C PHE A 715 -0.87 23.36 -27.03
N GLY A 716 -0.44 24.20 -27.97
CA GLY A 716 -0.74 24.06 -29.39
C GLY A 716 0.29 23.20 -30.11
N GLU A 717 0.18 21.89 -30.03
CA GLU A 717 1.18 20.96 -30.54
C GLU A 717 0.61 19.56 -30.77
N THR A 718 1.42 18.66 -31.31
CA THR A 718 1.04 17.25 -31.46
C THR A 718 1.11 16.56 -30.11
N TYR A 719 -0.02 16.03 -29.69
CA TYR A 719 -0.14 15.14 -28.54
C TYR A 719 -0.10 13.69 -29.01
N THR A 720 0.73 12.89 -28.36
CA THR A 720 0.67 11.44 -28.42
C THR A 720 -0.17 10.98 -27.25
N PHE A 721 -1.33 10.38 -27.52
CA PHE A 721 -2.15 9.71 -26.52
C PHE A 721 -1.73 8.26 -26.42
N TYR A 722 -1.56 7.75 -25.21
CA TYR A 722 -1.23 6.37 -24.91
C TYR A 722 -2.39 5.76 -24.16
N VAL A 723 -2.80 4.57 -24.58
CA VAL A 723 -3.66 3.70 -23.79
C VAL A 723 -2.91 2.41 -23.54
N ARG A 724 -2.67 2.13 -22.26
CA ARG A 724 -2.17 0.83 -21.80
C ARG A 724 -3.33 0.11 -21.12
N ALA A 725 -3.66 -1.07 -21.61
CA ALA A 725 -4.72 -1.90 -21.05
C ALA A 725 -4.56 -3.39 -21.36
N ASP A 726 -5.25 -4.17 -20.55
CA ASP A 726 -5.50 -5.61 -20.60
C ASP A 726 -7.01 -5.73 -20.37
N ASP A 727 -7.88 -6.17 -21.27
CA ASP A 727 -7.71 -6.62 -22.66
C ASP A 727 -7.84 -5.48 -23.70
N GLY A 728 -9.03 -5.31 -24.28
CA GLY A 728 -9.27 -4.60 -25.53
C GLY A 728 -9.70 -3.16 -25.30
N TYR A 729 -9.32 -2.24 -26.18
CA TYR A 729 -9.66 -0.82 -26.03
C TYR A 729 -9.68 -0.07 -27.35
N ARG A 730 -10.47 1.01 -27.37
CA ARG A 730 -10.58 1.93 -28.50
C ARG A 730 -10.63 3.36 -28.02
N LEU A 731 -9.82 4.23 -28.61
CA LEU A 731 -9.76 5.65 -28.27
C LEU A 731 -10.11 6.49 -29.50
N TRP A 732 -11.15 7.32 -29.36
CA TRP A 732 -11.46 8.40 -30.28
C TRP A 732 -11.23 9.75 -29.63
N ILE A 733 -10.64 10.66 -30.39
CA ILE A 733 -10.56 12.07 -30.05
C ILE A 733 -11.14 12.87 -31.22
N GLY A 734 -12.22 13.61 -30.99
CA GLY A 734 -13.06 14.18 -32.03
C GLY A 734 -13.69 13.08 -32.89
N ASP A 735 -13.61 13.24 -34.21
CA ASP A 735 -14.12 12.25 -35.19
C ASP A 735 -13.06 11.20 -35.58
N SER A 736 -11.88 11.21 -34.94
CA SER A 736 -10.74 10.35 -35.30
C SER A 736 -10.58 9.18 -34.33
N LEU A 737 -10.64 7.95 -34.85
CA LEU A 737 -10.25 6.73 -34.14
C LEU A 737 -8.71 6.65 -34.11
N LEU A 738 -8.10 6.97 -32.97
CA LEU A 738 -6.65 7.02 -32.83
C LEU A 738 -6.06 5.65 -32.48
N ILE A 739 -6.76 4.87 -31.68
CA ILE A 739 -6.33 3.54 -31.25
C ILE A 739 -7.52 2.60 -31.38
N ASP A 740 -7.34 1.47 -32.08
CA ASP A 740 -8.35 0.43 -32.25
C ASP A 740 -7.75 -0.94 -31.98
N ARG A 741 -8.00 -1.46 -30.79
CA ARG A 741 -7.48 -2.74 -30.30
C ARG A 741 -8.58 -3.51 -29.58
N TRP A 742 -9.69 -3.72 -30.28
CA TRP A 742 -10.85 -4.44 -29.74
C TRP A 742 -10.66 -5.96 -29.86
N GLY A 743 -10.05 -6.55 -28.82
CA GLY A 743 -9.83 -7.99 -28.71
C GLY A 743 -8.90 -8.34 -27.54
N PRO A 744 -8.73 -9.63 -27.23
CA PRO A 744 -7.95 -10.07 -26.09
C PRO A 744 -6.46 -9.84 -26.28
N GLN A 745 -5.79 -9.31 -25.25
CA GLN A 745 -4.36 -9.04 -25.25
C GLN A 745 -3.86 -8.77 -23.83
N ALA A 746 -2.71 -9.34 -23.48
CA ALA A 746 -2.00 -9.01 -22.24
C ALA A 746 -1.73 -7.49 -22.10
N PRO A 747 -1.39 -6.97 -20.91
CA PRO A 747 -1.21 -5.54 -20.65
C PRO A 747 -0.26 -4.85 -21.63
N THR A 748 -0.84 -4.25 -22.67
CA THR A 748 -0.09 -3.71 -23.80
C THR A 748 -0.38 -2.23 -23.93
N GLU A 749 0.62 -1.47 -24.34
CA GLU A 749 0.45 -0.05 -24.62
C GLU A 749 0.44 0.22 -26.12
N HIS A 750 -0.54 1.02 -26.53
CA HIS A 750 -0.64 1.55 -27.88
C HIS A 750 -0.83 3.06 -27.82
N SER A 751 -0.41 3.74 -28.88
CA SER A 751 -0.50 5.19 -28.96
C SER A 751 -0.99 5.67 -30.31
N GLY A 752 -1.52 6.90 -30.32
CA GLY A 752 -1.92 7.62 -31.51
C GLY A 752 -1.68 9.12 -31.35
N ASP A 753 -1.30 9.76 -32.44
CA ASP A 753 -0.96 11.18 -32.46
C ASP A 753 -2.13 12.04 -32.96
N LEU A 754 -2.33 13.20 -32.33
CA LEU A 754 -3.28 14.21 -32.79
C LEU A 754 -2.73 15.62 -32.51
N THR A 755 -2.75 16.48 -33.51
CA THR A 755 -2.41 17.90 -33.34
C THR A 755 -3.61 18.67 -32.79
N LEU A 756 -3.39 19.34 -31.67
CA LEU A 756 -4.41 20.16 -31.00
C LEU A 756 -3.91 21.61 -30.88
N ALA A 757 -4.82 22.56 -30.97
CA ALA A 757 -4.59 23.97 -30.68
C ALA A 757 -4.58 24.20 -29.16
N PRO A 758 -3.91 25.25 -28.66
CA PRO A 758 -3.79 25.48 -27.23
C PRO A 758 -5.17 25.77 -26.62
N GLY A 759 -5.51 25.10 -25.51
CA GLY A 759 -6.79 25.23 -24.83
C GLY A 759 -7.98 24.60 -25.57
N GLU A 760 -7.74 23.99 -26.74
CA GLU A 760 -8.76 23.32 -27.53
C GLU A 760 -9.33 22.13 -26.75
N ARG A 761 -10.67 22.04 -26.72
CA ARG A 761 -11.39 20.88 -26.21
C ARG A 761 -11.85 20.02 -27.37
N ARG A 762 -11.62 18.72 -27.27
CA ARG A 762 -12.10 17.74 -28.23
C ARG A 762 -12.91 16.67 -27.53
N PRO A 763 -14.05 16.24 -28.11
CA PRO A 763 -14.75 15.07 -27.63
C PRO A 763 -13.77 13.90 -27.47
N LEU A 764 -13.88 13.18 -26.36
CA LEU A 764 -13.11 11.99 -26.08
C LEU A 764 -14.09 10.87 -25.78
N LEU A 765 -13.92 9.77 -26.51
CA LEU A 765 -14.57 8.49 -26.26
C LEU A 765 -13.47 7.47 -26.05
N LEU A 766 -13.45 6.84 -24.88
CA LEU A 766 -12.57 5.71 -24.60
C LEU A 766 -13.46 4.54 -24.25
N GLU A 767 -13.28 3.44 -24.96
CA GLU A 767 -13.93 2.18 -24.69
C GLU A 767 -12.89 1.15 -24.28
N TYR A 768 -13.31 0.28 -23.39
CA TYR A 768 -12.52 -0.78 -22.81
C TYR A 768 -13.37 -2.03 -22.68
N MET A 769 -12.78 -3.17 -22.98
CA MET A 769 -13.32 -4.49 -22.73
C MET A 769 -12.38 -5.19 -21.78
N GLU A 770 -12.96 -5.83 -20.78
CA GLU A 770 -12.32 -6.89 -20.03
C GLU A 770 -12.93 -8.22 -20.46
N LEU A 771 -12.14 -9.11 -21.06
CA LEU A 771 -12.61 -10.44 -21.42
C LEU A 771 -12.35 -11.40 -20.26
N LYS A 772 -11.08 -11.63 -19.93
CA LYS A 772 -10.63 -12.56 -18.88
C LYS A 772 -9.24 -12.19 -18.35
N GLY A 773 -9.08 -12.25 -17.03
CA GLY A 773 -7.78 -12.12 -16.39
C GLY A 773 -7.62 -10.76 -15.73
N GLY A 774 -6.48 -10.10 -15.93
CA GLY A 774 -6.18 -8.83 -15.29
C GLY A 774 -6.84 -7.67 -16.03
N ALA A 775 -7.70 -6.92 -15.35
CA ALA A 775 -8.30 -5.72 -15.86
C ALA A 775 -7.48 -4.48 -15.48
N GLU A 776 -6.79 -3.87 -16.44
CA GLU A 776 -6.18 -2.55 -16.25
C GLU A 776 -6.43 -1.62 -17.43
N ILE A 777 -6.54 -0.32 -17.17
CA ILE A 777 -6.52 0.70 -18.22
C ILE A 777 -5.97 2.04 -17.72
N SER A 778 -5.09 2.65 -18.51
CA SER A 778 -4.63 4.02 -18.28
C SER A 778 -4.64 4.85 -19.54
N LEU A 779 -5.16 6.08 -19.45
CA LEU A 779 -5.05 7.10 -20.48
C LEU A 779 -3.96 8.10 -20.10
N GLN A 780 -2.92 8.13 -20.91
CA GLN A 780 -1.77 9.01 -20.74
C GLN A 780 -1.59 9.85 -22.00
N TRP A 781 -0.87 10.95 -21.87
CA TRP A 781 -0.49 11.77 -23.01
C TRP A 781 0.96 12.26 -22.90
N SER A 782 1.57 12.58 -24.02
CA SER A 782 2.79 13.38 -24.08
C SER A 782 2.70 14.35 -25.24
N SER A 783 3.52 15.39 -25.22
CA SER A 783 3.70 16.34 -26.29
C SER A 783 5.13 16.90 -26.22
N PRO A 784 5.60 17.67 -27.22
CA PRO A 784 6.92 18.31 -27.13
C PRO A 784 7.14 19.12 -25.84
N SER A 785 6.07 19.71 -25.30
CA SER A 785 6.12 20.50 -24.07
C SER A 785 5.63 19.76 -22.82
N THR A 786 5.11 18.53 -22.93
CA THR A 786 4.56 17.74 -21.82
C THR A 786 5.14 16.31 -21.86
N PRO A 787 5.91 15.85 -20.86
CA PRO A 787 6.35 14.46 -20.84
C PRO A 787 5.15 13.51 -20.71
N LYS A 788 5.39 12.24 -21.01
CA LYS A 788 4.37 11.19 -20.84
C LYS A 788 3.87 11.15 -19.40
N ALA A 789 2.58 11.39 -19.21
CA ALA A 789 1.91 11.38 -17.91
C ALA A 789 0.42 11.07 -18.08
N VAL A 790 -0.24 10.62 -17.00
CA VAL A 790 -1.70 10.51 -16.94
C VAL A 790 -2.32 11.86 -17.26
N VAL A 791 -3.39 11.86 -18.07
CA VAL A 791 -4.09 13.10 -18.41
C VAL A 791 -4.71 13.69 -17.12
N PRO A 792 -4.35 14.92 -16.71
CA PRO A 792 -4.82 15.49 -15.44
C PRO A 792 -6.35 15.67 -15.42
N ARG A 793 -6.98 15.49 -14.25
CA ARG A 793 -8.43 15.68 -14.07
C ARG A 793 -8.95 17.01 -14.62
N ARG A 794 -8.17 18.08 -14.45
CA ARG A 794 -8.51 19.43 -14.91
C ARG A 794 -8.55 19.59 -16.43
N GLN A 795 -7.98 18.63 -17.16
CA GLN A 795 -8.03 18.55 -18.62
C GLN A 795 -9.09 17.58 -19.12
N LEU A 796 -9.79 16.89 -18.23
CA LEU A 796 -10.89 15.98 -18.56
C LEU A 796 -12.20 16.64 -18.13
N TYR A 797 -13.05 16.90 -19.10
CA TYR A 797 -14.37 17.47 -18.88
C TYR A 797 -15.38 16.36 -19.04
N PRO A 798 -16.27 16.12 -18.06
CA PRO A 798 -17.29 15.10 -18.22
C PRO A 798 -18.13 15.46 -19.42
N ALA A 799 -18.60 14.47 -20.18
CA ALA A 799 -19.54 14.82 -21.22
C ALA A 799 -20.75 15.49 -20.53
N PRO A 800 -21.41 16.43 -21.20
CA PRO A 800 -22.74 16.82 -20.78
C PRO A 800 -23.64 15.57 -20.91
N PHE A 801 -23.75 14.72 -19.87
CA PHE A 801 -24.46 13.46 -20.00
C PHE A 801 -25.98 13.69 -20.04
N PHE A 802 -26.52 13.34 -21.19
CA PHE A 802 -27.85 12.80 -21.33
C PHE A 802 -27.90 11.46 -20.58
N TYR A 803 -28.25 11.49 -19.30
CA TYR A 803 -29.04 10.40 -18.75
C TYR A 803 -30.46 10.62 -19.21
N PRO A 804 -31.01 9.71 -20.01
CA PRO A 804 -32.30 9.96 -20.56
C PRO A 804 -33.37 9.82 -19.51
N ALA A 805 -33.91 10.95 -19.07
CA ALA A 805 -35.19 10.90 -18.38
C ALA A 805 -36.22 10.20 -19.30
N GLN A 806 -37.18 9.53 -18.70
CA GLN A 806 -38.24 8.87 -19.45
C GLN A 806 -39.58 9.46 -19.07
N VAL A 807 -40.43 9.68 -20.06
CA VAL A 807 -41.83 10.01 -19.83
C VAL A 807 -42.69 8.85 -20.33
N THR A 808 -43.36 8.16 -19.41
CA THR A 808 -44.35 7.13 -19.71
C THR A 808 -45.75 7.71 -19.53
N GLY A 809 -46.76 7.04 -20.08
CA GLY A 809 -48.13 7.42 -19.82
C GLY A 809 -49.14 6.56 -20.53
N GLU A 810 -50.41 6.89 -20.32
CA GLU A 810 -51.54 6.18 -20.89
C GLU A 810 -52.65 7.16 -21.34
N VAL A 811 -53.34 6.77 -22.40
CA VAL A 811 -54.50 7.46 -22.98
C VAL A 811 -55.69 6.51 -22.96
N TRP A 812 -56.81 6.97 -22.39
CA TRP A 812 -58.04 6.17 -22.25
C TRP A 812 -59.30 7.03 -22.39
N ASP A 813 -60.46 6.38 -22.55
CA ASP A 813 -61.79 7.00 -22.58
C ASP A 813 -62.30 7.31 -21.17
N ASP A 814 -62.01 8.50 -20.67
CA ASP A 814 -62.44 9.06 -19.38
C ASP A 814 -63.91 9.49 -19.44
N ARG A 815 -64.79 8.55 -19.10
CA ARG A 815 -66.24 8.68 -19.26
C ARG A 815 -66.86 9.50 -18.14
N ASN A 816 -66.26 9.46 -16.95
CA ASN A 816 -66.76 10.15 -15.78
C ASN A 816 -66.04 11.49 -15.50
N GLN A 817 -65.02 11.82 -16.30
CA GLN A 817 -64.23 13.06 -16.25
C GLN A 817 -63.47 13.25 -14.93
N ASN A 818 -63.12 12.17 -14.24
CA ASN A 818 -62.41 12.26 -12.97
C ASN A 818 -60.88 12.30 -13.14
N GLY A 819 -60.37 12.05 -14.36
CA GLY A 819 -58.94 12.04 -14.67
C GLY A 819 -58.18 10.80 -14.19
N PHE A 820 -58.88 9.76 -13.73
CA PHE A 820 -58.33 8.45 -13.36
C PHE A 820 -58.91 7.36 -14.27
N ARG A 821 -58.13 6.34 -14.59
CA ARG A 821 -58.60 5.22 -15.41
C ARG A 821 -59.37 4.23 -14.55
N ASP A 822 -60.70 4.24 -14.67
CA ASP A 822 -61.59 3.37 -13.91
C ASP A 822 -61.93 2.05 -14.62
N LEU A 823 -62.43 1.08 -13.85
CA LEU A 823 -62.89 -0.22 -14.38
C LEU A 823 -64.12 -0.01 -15.29
N GLY A 824 -63.91 -0.12 -16.61
CA GLY A 824 -64.92 0.16 -17.64
C GLY A 824 -64.56 1.29 -18.60
N GLU A 825 -63.42 1.94 -18.38
CA GLU A 825 -62.84 2.95 -19.26
C GLU A 825 -61.77 2.33 -20.16
N PRO A 826 -62.08 2.09 -21.46
CA PRO A 826 -61.16 1.39 -22.35
C PRO A 826 -59.94 2.25 -22.71
N PRO A 827 -58.76 1.63 -22.89
CA PRO A 827 -57.60 2.31 -23.45
C PRO A 827 -57.84 2.73 -24.90
N LEU A 828 -57.11 3.76 -25.34
CA LEU A 828 -57.19 4.27 -26.71
C LEU A 828 -55.89 4.04 -27.45
N ALA A 829 -55.90 3.07 -28.35
CA ALA A 829 -54.80 2.80 -29.27
C ALA A 829 -54.76 3.78 -30.44
N ASP A 830 -53.61 3.87 -31.10
CA ASP A 830 -53.38 4.70 -32.29
C ASP A 830 -53.68 6.19 -32.06
N VAL A 831 -53.48 6.68 -30.83
CA VAL A 831 -53.58 8.10 -30.50
C VAL A 831 -52.19 8.75 -30.56
N PRO A 832 -52.01 9.84 -31.32
CA PRO A 832 -50.74 10.56 -31.34
C PRO A 832 -50.52 11.36 -30.05
N VAL A 833 -49.34 11.20 -29.47
CA VAL A 833 -48.88 11.88 -28.27
C VAL A 833 -47.55 12.57 -28.59
N LEU A 834 -47.43 13.85 -28.23
CA LEU A 834 -46.24 14.66 -28.43
C LEU A 834 -45.61 15.01 -27.07
N LEU A 835 -44.28 14.96 -26.99
CA LEU A 835 -43.52 15.58 -25.91
C LEU A 835 -42.97 16.92 -26.39
N ARG A 836 -43.23 18.00 -25.66
CA ARG A 836 -42.79 19.35 -26.02
C ARG A 836 -41.98 20.03 -24.92
N ALA A 837 -41.01 20.84 -25.33
CA ALA A 837 -40.27 21.72 -24.40
C ALA A 837 -41.19 22.82 -23.88
N ALA A 838 -41.15 23.08 -22.57
CA ALA A 838 -41.96 24.13 -21.95
C ALA A 838 -41.53 25.55 -22.36
N ALA A 839 -40.25 25.74 -22.69
CA ALA A 839 -39.68 27.05 -23.01
C ALA A 839 -40.22 27.66 -24.32
N ASP A 840 -40.37 26.84 -25.37
CA ASP A 840 -40.69 27.32 -26.72
C ASP A 840 -41.73 26.45 -27.46
N SER A 841 -42.29 25.43 -26.79
CA SER A 841 -43.21 24.44 -27.34
C SER A 841 -42.66 23.65 -28.54
N ALA A 842 -41.33 23.57 -28.72
CA ALA A 842 -40.74 22.71 -29.74
C ALA A 842 -41.08 21.24 -29.48
N ILE A 843 -41.32 20.47 -30.55
CA ILE A 843 -41.49 19.02 -30.45
C ILE A 843 -40.14 18.40 -30.15
N ILE A 844 -40.04 17.71 -29.03
CA ILE A 844 -38.85 16.97 -28.60
C ILE A 844 -38.93 15.54 -29.09
N SER A 845 -40.11 14.92 -28.94
CA SER A 845 -40.39 13.57 -29.41
C SER A 845 -41.88 13.38 -29.65
N GLN A 846 -42.25 12.32 -30.38
CA GLN A 846 -43.64 11.94 -30.61
C GLN A 846 -43.80 10.43 -30.64
N HIS A 847 -44.98 9.95 -30.24
CA HIS A 847 -45.30 8.54 -30.08
C HIS A 847 -46.76 8.29 -30.47
N MET A 848 -47.05 7.08 -30.95
CA MET A 848 -48.43 6.61 -31.17
C MET A 848 -48.76 5.61 -30.07
N THR A 849 -49.90 5.74 -29.41
CA THR A 849 -50.25 4.82 -28.32
C THR A 849 -50.40 3.39 -28.79
N GLY A 850 -49.93 2.45 -27.96
CA GLY A 850 -50.08 1.01 -28.16
C GLY A 850 -51.52 0.53 -27.95
N ALA A 851 -51.74 -0.79 -28.08
CA ALA A 851 -53.07 -1.40 -27.92
C ALA A 851 -53.69 -1.15 -26.53
N GLU A 852 -52.85 -0.94 -25.52
CA GLU A 852 -53.26 -0.65 -24.13
C GLU A 852 -53.29 0.86 -23.82
N GLY A 853 -53.20 1.71 -24.86
CA GLY A 853 -53.23 3.16 -24.74
C GLY A 853 -51.93 3.76 -24.21
N ASP A 854 -50.88 2.94 -24.06
CA ASP A 854 -49.61 3.29 -23.47
C ASP A 854 -48.69 4.05 -24.45
N PHE A 855 -47.85 4.93 -23.91
CA PHE A 855 -46.78 5.60 -24.66
C PHE A 855 -45.50 5.72 -23.83
N LEU A 856 -44.35 5.74 -24.52
CA LEU A 856 -43.03 5.93 -23.93
C LEU A 856 -42.20 6.93 -24.74
N PHE A 857 -41.71 7.97 -24.06
CA PHE A 857 -40.64 8.84 -24.53
C PHE A 857 -39.38 8.52 -23.73
N GLY A 858 -38.49 7.71 -24.32
CA GLY A 858 -37.15 7.50 -23.80
C GLY A 858 -36.17 8.55 -24.31
N GLN A 859 -34.94 8.48 -23.82
CA GLN A 859 -33.82 9.25 -24.37
C GLN A 859 -33.85 10.78 -24.12
N LEU A 860 -34.48 11.28 -23.03
CA LEU A 860 -34.77 12.72 -22.84
C LEU A 860 -33.73 13.50 -22.01
N PRO A 861 -33.38 14.74 -22.40
CA PRO A 861 -32.54 15.62 -21.57
C PRO A 861 -33.26 16.08 -20.30
N ALA A 862 -32.48 16.50 -19.29
CA ALA A 862 -33.01 17.26 -18.17
C ALA A 862 -33.61 18.59 -18.66
N GLY A 863 -34.74 18.99 -18.10
CA GLY A 863 -35.47 20.19 -18.51
C GLY A 863 -36.94 20.16 -18.17
N SER A 864 -37.65 21.23 -18.52
CA SER A 864 -39.09 21.36 -18.29
C SER A 864 -39.88 21.01 -19.55
N PHE A 865 -40.84 20.10 -19.45
CA PHE A 865 -41.61 19.56 -20.57
C PHE A 865 -43.10 19.51 -20.26
N PHE A 866 -43.92 19.30 -21.30
CA PHE A 866 -45.31 18.88 -21.17
C PHE A 866 -45.66 17.87 -22.27
N VAL A 867 -46.64 17.01 -22.00
CA VAL A 867 -47.21 16.07 -22.97
C VAL A 867 -48.42 16.71 -23.64
N GLN A 868 -48.58 16.51 -24.94
CA GLN A 868 -49.74 16.95 -25.70
C GLN A 868 -50.36 15.77 -26.47
N VAL A 869 -51.61 15.44 -26.16
CA VAL A 869 -52.39 14.43 -26.88
C VAL A 869 -53.19 15.07 -28.00
N LEU A 870 -53.18 14.45 -29.18
CA LEU A 870 -53.92 14.95 -30.34
C LEU A 870 -55.23 14.17 -30.52
N SER A 871 -56.37 14.85 -30.43
CA SER A 871 -57.67 14.24 -30.69
C SER A 871 -57.95 14.11 -32.20
N GLN A 872 -57.67 12.93 -32.75
CA GLN A 872 -58.13 12.53 -34.09
C GLN A 872 -58.41 11.02 -34.07
N GLY A 873 -59.69 10.62 -34.10
CA GLY A 873 -60.10 9.24 -34.31
C GLY A 873 -60.89 9.13 -35.61
N THR A 874 -60.72 8.02 -36.34
CA THR A 874 -61.59 7.67 -37.48
C THR A 874 -62.96 7.23 -36.94
N GLY A 875 -63.90 8.18 -36.83
CA GLY A 875 -65.33 7.89 -36.57
C GLY A 875 -65.87 8.27 -35.18
N THR A 876 -65.02 8.52 -34.19
CA THR A 876 -65.41 9.02 -32.85
C THR A 876 -64.65 10.30 -32.52
N TRP A 877 -65.35 11.33 -32.04
CA TRP A 877 -64.74 12.61 -31.68
C TRP A 877 -64.34 12.61 -30.21
N TRP A 878 -63.10 13.02 -29.95
CA TRP A 878 -62.48 13.02 -28.62
C TRP A 878 -62.17 14.46 -28.17
N ARG A 879 -62.46 14.78 -26.92
CA ARG A 879 -62.03 16.03 -26.27
C ARG A 879 -61.10 15.72 -25.09
N PRO A 880 -60.21 16.65 -24.69
CA PRO A 880 -59.38 16.47 -23.49
C PRO A 880 -60.24 16.19 -22.24
N GLY A 881 -59.85 15.18 -21.45
CA GLY A 881 -60.47 14.79 -20.19
C GLY A 881 -59.86 15.48 -18.97
N GLY A 882 -60.14 14.97 -17.77
CA GLY A 882 -59.68 15.59 -16.52
C GLY A 882 -58.15 15.66 -16.42
N GLY A 883 -57.58 16.86 -16.22
CA GLY A 883 -56.13 17.05 -16.06
C GLY A 883 -55.37 17.48 -17.32
N LEU A 884 -56.05 17.57 -18.48
CA LEU A 884 -55.52 18.22 -19.68
C LEU A 884 -56.17 19.59 -19.90
N ASP A 885 -55.45 20.52 -20.53
CA ASP A 885 -56.03 21.80 -20.97
C ASP A 885 -56.89 21.64 -22.25
N ALA A 886 -57.52 22.73 -22.70
CA ALA A 886 -58.36 22.74 -23.91
C ALA A 886 -57.61 22.33 -25.20
N TRP A 887 -56.28 22.26 -25.17
CA TRP A 887 -55.40 21.87 -26.26
C TRP A 887 -54.81 20.46 -26.09
N GLY A 888 -55.28 19.70 -25.11
CA GLY A 888 -54.81 18.35 -24.81
C GLY A 888 -53.44 18.31 -24.14
N ARG A 889 -53.03 19.40 -23.47
CA ARG A 889 -51.71 19.51 -22.83
C ARG A 889 -51.77 19.16 -21.35
N SER A 890 -50.80 18.39 -20.86
CA SER A 890 -50.58 18.18 -19.44
C SER A 890 -50.04 19.45 -18.77
N PRO A 891 -50.07 19.53 -17.43
CA PRO A 891 -49.22 20.47 -16.69
C PRO A 891 -47.74 20.30 -17.07
N VAL A 892 -46.98 21.39 -16.97
CA VAL A 892 -45.52 21.35 -17.13
C VAL A 892 -44.90 20.56 -15.98
N PHE A 893 -43.91 19.74 -16.29
CA PHE A 893 -43.15 18.97 -15.32
C PHE A 893 -41.66 19.06 -15.63
N ASP A 894 -40.84 18.97 -14.58
CA ASP A 894 -39.39 18.95 -14.70
C ASP A 894 -38.87 17.52 -14.71
N LEU A 895 -37.91 17.27 -15.58
CA LEU A 895 -37.13 16.05 -15.61
C LEU A 895 -35.71 16.35 -15.15
N VAL A 896 -35.21 15.52 -14.25
CA VAL A 896 -33.79 15.46 -13.87
C VAL A 896 -33.17 14.19 -14.46
N ALA A 897 -31.84 14.17 -14.57
CA ALA A 897 -31.09 13.01 -15.04
C ALA A 897 -31.55 11.72 -14.35
N GLY A 898 -31.89 10.69 -15.13
CA GLY A 898 -32.32 9.38 -14.64
C GLY A 898 -33.75 9.31 -14.08
N SER A 899 -34.53 10.40 -14.15
CA SER A 899 -35.92 10.40 -13.65
C SER A 899 -36.91 9.73 -14.61
N GLN A 900 -37.89 9.02 -14.04
CA GLN A 900 -39.07 8.54 -14.76
C GLN A 900 -40.30 9.35 -14.35
N ARG A 901 -41.08 9.79 -15.33
CA ARG A 901 -42.31 10.56 -15.12
C ARG A 901 -43.48 9.89 -15.82
N HIS A 902 -44.50 9.51 -15.06
CA HIS A 902 -45.76 9.04 -15.63
C HIS A 902 -46.72 10.22 -15.89
N VAL A 903 -47.40 10.22 -17.04
CA VAL A 903 -48.40 11.22 -17.42
C VAL A 903 -49.70 10.53 -17.82
N ALA A 904 -50.74 10.78 -17.04
CA ALA A 904 -52.11 10.39 -17.36
C ALA A 904 -52.69 11.37 -18.37
N ALA A 905 -53.22 10.87 -19.49
CA ALA A 905 -53.72 11.73 -20.56
C ALA A 905 -55.12 11.29 -21.04
N PRO A 906 -56.15 11.51 -20.22
CA PRO A 906 -57.52 11.09 -20.50
C PRO A 906 -58.14 11.85 -21.68
N LEU A 907 -58.92 11.15 -22.49
CA LEU A 907 -59.79 11.73 -23.51
C LEU A 907 -61.22 11.32 -23.25
N MET A 908 -62.18 12.16 -23.63
CA MET A 908 -63.60 11.86 -23.50
C MET A 908 -64.26 11.86 -24.87
N ALA A 909 -65.02 10.79 -25.18
CA ALA A 909 -65.84 10.76 -26.37
C ALA A 909 -66.98 11.79 -26.31
N PHE A 910 -67.24 12.51 -27.40
CA PHE A 910 -68.37 13.42 -27.51
C PHE A 910 -69.10 13.30 -28.86
N SER A 911 -70.41 13.56 -28.85
CA SER A 911 -71.21 13.63 -30.07
C SER A 911 -71.09 15.00 -30.73
N ALA A 912 -70.85 15.04 -32.04
CA ALA A 912 -70.59 16.24 -32.84
C ALA A 912 -71.72 17.31 -32.89
N GLN A 913 -72.78 17.20 -32.08
CA GLN A 913 -73.92 18.12 -32.11
C GLN A 913 -73.78 19.37 -31.22
N TRP A 914 -72.74 19.50 -30.38
CA TRP A 914 -72.63 20.59 -29.39
C TRP A 914 -71.18 21.06 -29.15
N ALA A 915 -70.48 21.52 -30.19
CA ALA A 915 -69.17 22.15 -30.03
C ALA A 915 -69.31 23.66 -29.75
N GLU A 916 -69.40 24.06 -28.47
CA GLU A 916 -68.90 25.38 -28.07
C GLU A 916 -67.38 25.27 -27.87
N ALA A 917 -66.60 25.77 -28.83
CA ALA A 917 -65.15 25.79 -28.76
C ALA A 917 -64.64 27.20 -28.43
N PRO A 918 -63.73 27.39 -27.46
CA PRO A 918 -62.91 28.58 -27.39
C PRO A 918 -61.64 28.39 -28.25
N LEU A 919 -61.44 29.28 -29.24
CA LEU A 919 -60.22 29.55 -30.05
C LEU A 919 -60.03 28.75 -31.37
N PRO A 920 -59.32 29.32 -32.37
CA PRO A 920 -59.79 29.45 -33.76
C PRO A 920 -59.89 28.12 -34.52
N ASP A 921 -61.09 27.85 -35.02
CA ASP A 921 -61.44 26.68 -35.81
C ASP A 921 -60.63 26.56 -37.10
N LEU A 922 -59.59 25.71 -37.05
CA LEU A 922 -58.93 25.14 -38.22
C LEU A 922 -59.75 23.91 -38.66
N VAL A 923 -60.50 24.04 -39.75
CA VAL A 923 -61.19 22.89 -40.35
C VAL A 923 -60.43 22.44 -41.60
N VAL A 924 -60.02 21.18 -41.56
CA VAL A 924 -59.34 20.48 -42.65
C VAL A 924 -60.40 19.73 -43.45
N PHE A 925 -60.52 20.04 -44.74
CA PHE A 925 -61.38 19.26 -45.65
C PHE A 925 -60.51 18.24 -46.39
N PRO A 926 -60.65 16.92 -46.14
CA PRO A 926 -60.07 15.94 -47.04
C PRO A 926 -60.87 15.95 -48.35
N ASN A 927 -60.20 16.22 -49.47
CA ASN A 927 -60.72 15.84 -50.77
C ASN A 927 -59.97 14.58 -51.20
N PRO A 928 -60.61 13.39 -51.18
CA PRO A 928 -59.96 12.10 -51.41
C PRO A 928 -59.44 11.89 -52.85
N ALA A 929 -59.47 12.92 -53.71
CA ALA A 929 -59.10 12.82 -55.11
C ALA A 929 -58.12 13.91 -55.60
N VAL A 930 -57.47 14.69 -54.72
CA VAL A 930 -56.59 15.77 -55.19
C VAL A 930 -55.37 16.04 -54.31
N ASP A 931 -54.34 16.46 -55.03
CA ASP A 931 -53.00 16.94 -54.66
C ASP A 931 -52.89 18.06 -53.61
N TRP A 932 -53.98 18.42 -52.92
CA TRP A 932 -54.08 19.64 -52.10
C TRP A 932 -54.87 19.44 -50.79
N LEU A 933 -54.31 19.95 -49.69
CA LEU A 933 -54.95 20.08 -48.39
C LEU A 933 -55.60 21.48 -48.29
N HIS A 934 -56.89 21.52 -47.95
CA HIS A 934 -57.62 22.77 -47.76
C HIS A 934 -57.80 23.09 -46.28
N LEU A 935 -57.26 24.23 -45.85
CA LEU A 935 -57.42 24.77 -44.50
C LEU A 935 -58.38 25.96 -44.54
N ARG A 936 -59.46 25.90 -43.77
CA ARG A 936 -60.35 27.06 -43.57
C ARG A 936 -60.29 27.53 -42.14
N PHE A 937 -60.18 28.84 -41.96
CA PHE A 937 -60.29 29.52 -40.68
C PHE A 937 -61.69 30.17 -40.59
N TRP A 938 -62.50 29.73 -39.63
CA TRP A 938 -63.91 30.17 -39.52
C TRP A 938 -64.09 31.47 -38.72
N ALA A 939 -63.06 31.93 -38.02
CA ALA A 939 -63.03 33.19 -37.27
C ALA A 939 -62.25 34.28 -38.03
N LEU A 940 -62.62 35.55 -37.80
CA LEU A 940 -61.85 36.72 -38.23
C LEU A 940 -60.46 36.66 -37.57
N LEU A 941 -59.46 36.20 -38.32
CA LEU A 941 -58.08 36.29 -37.86
C LEU A 941 -57.65 37.76 -37.93
N PRO A 942 -57.08 38.33 -36.85
CA PRO A 942 -56.41 39.63 -36.95
C PRO A 942 -55.25 39.52 -37.95
N GLN A 943 -54.87 40.64 -38.58
CA GLN A 943 -53.79 40.64 -39.57
C GLN A 943 -52.51 40.09 -38.93
N GLN A 944 -52.06 38.92 -39.38
CA GLN A 944 -50.94 38.23 -38.77
C GLN A 944 -50.26 37.27 -39.75
N ASN A 945 -48.98 37.02 -39.51
CA ASN A 945 -48.26 35.98 -40.20
C ASN A 945 -48.54 34.64 -39.51
N LEU A 946 -48.94 33.67 -40.31
CA LEU A 946 -49.01 32.27 -39.93
C LEU A 946 -47.83 31.52 -40.52
N THR A 947 -47.33 30.55 -39.77
CA THR A 947 -46.41 29.55 -40.32
C THR A 947 -47.12 28.21 -40.30
N LEU A 948 -47.31 27.62 -41.48
CA LEU A 948 -47.87 26.28 -41.65
C LEU A 948 -46.72 25.32 -41.91
N ARG A 949 -46.73 24.18 -41.22
CA ARG A 949 -45.77 23.11 -41.42
C ARG A 949 -46.51 21.78 -41.51
N ILE A 950 -46.12 20.95 -42.45
CA ILE A 950 -46.43 19.52 -42.44
C ILE A 950 -45.14 18.82 -42.04
N LEU A 951 -45.21 18.10 -40.94
CA LEU A 951 -44.10 17.32 -40.42
C LEU A 951 -44.38 15.84 -40.69
N ASP A 952 -43.33 15.06 -40.97
CA ASP A 952 -43.43 13.60 -40.96
C ASP A 952 -43.51 13.05 -39.52
N LEU A 953 -43.67 11.74 -39.38
CA LEU A 953 -43.66 11.05 -38.09
C LEU A 953 -42.29 11.06 -37.39
N GLN A 954 -41.26 11.69 -37.97
CA GLN A 954 -39.98 11.95 -37.32
C GLN A 954 -39.82 13.44 -36.95
N GLY A 955 -40.87 14.26 -37.11
CA GLY A 955 -40.88 15.69 -36.79
C GLY A 955 -40.16 16.56 -37.81
N ARG A 956 -39.71 15.98 -38.93
CA ARG A 956 -39.03 16.72 -40.00
C ARG A 956 -40.05 17.45 -40.84
N GLU A 957 -39.80 18.73 -41.11
CA GLU A 957 -40.64 19.51 -42.01
C GLU A 957 -40.52 18.97 -43.44
N VAL A 958 -41.60 18.34 -43.91
CA VAL A 958 -41.73 17.85 -45.28
C VAL A 958 -42.40 18.87 -46.19
N LEU A 959 -43.10 19.85 -45.60
CA LEU A 959 -43.65 21.00 -46.30
C LEU A 959 -43.85 22.18 -45.36
N GLY A 960 -43.30 23.35 -45.68
CA GLY A 960 -43.50 24.59 -44.93
C GLY A 960 -44.04 25.71 -45.81
N GLN A 961 -44.95 26.52 -45.25
CA GLN A 961 -45.43 27.74 -45.90
C GLN A 961 -45.65 28.85 -44.88
N HIS A 962 -45.03 30.01 -45.12
CA HIS A 962 -45.35 31.25 -44.41
C HIS A 962 -46.46 31.98 -45.16
N ILE A 963 -47.51 32.36 -44.46
CA ILE A 963 -48.68 32.98 -45.05
C ILE A 963 -49.04 34.23 -44.27
N HIS A 964 -49.11 35.35 -44.97
CA HIS A 964 -49.70 36.56 -44.42
C HIS A 964 -51.22 36.46 -44.54
N VAL A 965 -51.91 36.50 -43.40
CA VAL A 965 -53.38 36.46 -43.37
C VAL A 965 -53.90 37.89 -43.24
N GLU A 966 -54.61 38.36 -44.24
CA GLU A 966 -55.37 39.61 -44.19
C GLU A 966 -56.66 39.41 -43.37
N GLN A 967 -57.19 40.48 -42.75
CA GLN A 967 -58.41 40.41 -41.93
C GLN A 967 -59.56 39.75 -42.70
N GLY A 968 -60.04 38.59 -42.24
CA GLY A 968 -61.14 37.86 -42.88
C GLY A 968 -61.04 36.34 -42.76
N PRO A 969 -62.13 35.60 -43.03
CA PRO A 969 -62.07 34.16 -43.23
C PRO A 969 -61.25 33.84 -44.50
N GLN A 970 -60.21 33.05 -44.35
CA GLN A 970 -59.26 32.71 -45.41
C GLN A 970 -59.24 31.20 -45.62
N ALA A 971 -59.17 30.79 -46.90
CA ALA A 971 -59.05 29.40 -47.30
C ALA A 971 -57.67 29.17 -47.94
N ILE A 972 -56.83 28.43 -47.25
CA ILE A 972 -55.45 28.17 -47.65
C ILE A 972 -55.38 26.78 -48.29
N ARG A 973 -54.64 26.66 -49.40
CA ARG A 973 -54.40 25.39 -50.09
C ARG A 973 -52.92 25.04 -49.98
N LEU A 974 -52.62 23.86 -49.43
CA LEU A 974 -51.26 23.34 -49.34
C LEU A 974 -51.09 22.17 -50.32
N PRO A 975 -50.09 22.17 -51.21
CA PRO A 975 -49.87 21.08 -52.16
C PRO A 975 -49.26 19.87 -51.46
N VAL A 976 -50.00 18.78 -51.32
CA VAL A 976 -49.55 17.56 -50.61
C VAL A 976 -49.29 16.37 -51.54
N HIS A 977 -49.31 16.58 -52.86
CA HIS A 977 -49.12 15.53 -53.85
C HIS A 977 -47.78 14.81 -53.78
N HIS A 978 -46.71 15.53 -53.47
CA HIS A 978 -45.37 14.96 -53.35
C HIS A 978 -45.15 14.13 -52.07
N LEU A 979 -46.08 14.20 -51.10
CA LEU A 979 -45.98 13.41 -49.88
C LEU A 979 -46.37 11.95 -50.16
N PRO A 980 -45.58 10.94 -49.76
CA PRO A 980 -46.00 9.54 -49.86
C PRO A 980 -47.25 9.24 -49.00
N PRO A 981 -47.93 8.09 -49.20
CA PRO A 981 -48.91 7.60 -48.24
C PRO A 981 -48.28 7.47 -46.85
N GLY A 982 -49.00 7.92 -45.83
CA GLY A 982 -48.50 7.98 -44.47
C GLY A 982 -49.26 8.95 -43.58
N ALA A 983 -48.89 8.96 -42.31
CA ALA A 983 -49.38 9.95 -41.35
C ALA A 983 -48.43 11.14 -41.27
N TYR A 984 -49.00 12.32 -41.10
CA TYR A 984 -48.32 13.60 -41.08
C TYR A 984 -48.89 14.48 -39.98
N LEU A 985 -48.11 15.42 -39.47
CA LEU A 985 -48.57 16.42 -38.52
C LEU A 985 -48.67 17.79 -39.21
N LEU A 986 -49.86 18.35 -39.31
CA LEU A 986 -50.04 19.76 -39.65
C LEU A 986 -49.87 20.61 -38.40
N GLU A 987 -48.86 21.46 -38.37
CA GLU A 987 -48.65 22.49 -37.36
C GLU A 987 -48.97 23.87 -37.93
N VAL A 988 -49.81 24.62 -37.23
CA VAL A 988 -50.15 26.01 -37.51
C VAL A 988 -49.66 26.85 -36.36
N GLN A 989 -48.63 27.67 -36.60
CA GLN A 989 -48.08 28.60 -35.64
C GLN A 989 -48.67 30.00 -35.86
N THR A 990 -49.27 30.54 -34.80
CA THR A 990 -49.71 31.94 -34.69
C THR A 990 -48.81 32.68 -33.68
N PRO A 991 -48.88 34.03 -33.61
CA PRO A 991 -48.21 34.79 -32.55
C PRO A 991 -48.67 34.43 -31.13
N GLN A 992 -49.86 33.82 -30.98
CA GLN A 992 -50.48 33.48 -29.70
C GLN A 992 -50.24 32.03 -29.29
N GLY A 993 -49.70 31.19 -30.18
CA GLY A 993 -49.40 29.80 -29.89
C GLY A 993 -49.40 28.90 -31.10
N ARG A 994 -49.20 27.60 -30.86
CA ARG A 994 -49.20 26.55 -31.89
C ARG A 994 -50.40 25.64 -31.75
N VAL A 995 -50.99 25.28 -32.89
CA VAL A 995 -52.04 24.26 -33.02
C VAL A 995 -51.53 23.15 -33.92
N SER A 996 -51.75 21.89 -33.53
CA SER A 996 -51.33 20.74 -34.33
C SER A 996 -52.50 19.79 -34.59
N ARG A 997 -52.51 19.18 -35.78
CA ARG A 997 -53.50 18.20 -36.23
C ARG A 997 -52.81 17.07 -36.97
N LEU A 998 -53.12 15.82 -36.60
CA LEU A 998 -52.70 14.66 -37.39
C LEU A 998 -53.49 14.62 -38.70
N LEU A 999 -52.80 14.32 -39.79
CA LEU A 999 -53.32 14.06 -41.11
C LEU A 999 -52.92 12.65 -41.52
N ARG A 1000 -53.79 11.95 -42.24
CA ARG A 1000 -53.46 10.68 -42.89
C ARG A 1000 -53.69 10.81 -44.38
N LYS A 1001 -52.67 10.45 -45.16
CA LYS A 1001 -52.74 10.30 -46.61
C LYS A 1001 -52.72 8.81 -46.91
N ASP A 1002 -53.83 8.28 -47.38
CA ASP A 1002 -53.97 6.87 -47.76
C ASP A 1002 -53.32 6.58 -49.12
#